data_AF-A0AAE3B839-F1
#
_entry.id   AF-A0AAE3B839-F1
#
_cell.length_a   1.000
_cell.length_b   1.000
_cell.length_c   1.000
_cell.angle_alpha   90.00
_cell.angle_beta   90.00
_cell.angle_gamma   90.00
#
_symmetry.space_group_name_H-M   'P 1'
#
loop_
_entity.id
_entity.type
_entity.pdbx_description
1 polymer ?
#
loop_
_entity_poly.entity_id
_entity_poly.type
_entity_poly.pdbx_seq_one_letter_code
_entity_poly.pdbx_strand_id
1 'polypeptide(L)'
;MAIDLSTLDARQALTAIYIGYYDRAADPAGLAFWEDVVGEDGFNLVSITTLFAAASETQALFPFFADPSSTTPSAFITQLYQNLFNRDPDADGLAFWTEQLQNAVDGAEGALTVGQIITSIIEGAQEADAAIIMNKIDVALDWTDSANAAGTTFDIDGETGASARSIIDDVDGTDASVVTAKATTDAFFAAGGGGAPVVPGETIILSADSEARDNLTGTEGNDTFEAYNMELMDGDTMNGGSGRDTLTFFNSDDGRTAISARTESVETVVVTNQSNDQFSTADNNVGGYNGFFSGDQTVMVDVELDAGQMSGVTRWEDFDSRADLVIEDARDQDDTDGTFTGDITVAMVSTDPGNVDYAVYFDQPVNTSQNFGTLEIRVLDQEAAFGQPAPSASSTGYLTESSLISFAFQFDGQPITVTLADELGVTYGPNVSFQDLLDQVENATQQALVDAGVTANLGFTAALGQAVSVGVGNQFTLPLVLTFDVPADTITASSNDIIVLGRDSGNNGATPSTDTFGALSTVRITEEELIRLNVELDDVGKGSMGGDALFGAMSTGRQGGDDGTSDSIGIQQFDIEVDRSSQLQTINSTNNALEVVNITNGENDGPNNTTTAADEMIGDLTVRGVANPSVVNTGTVADPVLVNGQSGVATDGPMPGAVPQHNEFGFSDVRVINGAAMVGALDITAELTEETVEKYLNIQDTGSNGEADDVAFNYTLGTNNDEFLLNMSDEALRAAGTGSREDFDTTTSGGAGNDVITTNVGAAVKQIDEQGQDYYELTSDNGAASTNNWYENSVSNVAAEFSVNGGAGNDTIWTHGWGDTTISDGTGMDVVYTDNSGATEISTSLGAVIDRNLLEHDQIDYVFGAAWAFNAEFVGTGAFDIAGATNDTILIGSIASTTALTTGSVDITVDFVGAGGVAGTGYSVTVSIPVTEMTKAANGDVTIDDQAVNQAIKAAINDDPIMSNMLEAADGPGNSLAVYTKSDGAHTAADLTISIGNVVLNGAAPVAVPAGAGALGEFTDSYAGTANDAPGMLFEGSTSVNSTAESDNLINVAGDGESDLFVLSTNDDNGITAAPVSGALLAATDLNGASNEVLKFAANFGIDTVLNFDAAGTGSDAITNGAEDVLDFSMITGGANTFSGATFANSDNEVVINTVATVDDTGAVDPGVSVQAAEAVAFFLANGGTDDATAAGVSDHILITWDATGDNGGQVWHITDGAGSNDVAATNVGTINLIGTNWTDIAQDNIA
;
A
#
# COMPACT_ATOMS: atom_id res chain seq x y z
N MET A 1 -13.49 21.84 -35.53
CA MET A 1 -14.02 23.11 -36.13
C MET A 1 -14.82 23.83 -35.05
N ALA A 2 -14.63 25.14 -34.83
CA ALA A 2 -15.32 25.85 -33.75
C ALA A 2 -16.84 25.97 -33.97
N ILE A 3 -17.62 25.96 -32.90
CA ILE A 3 -19.08 26.09 -32.96
C ILE A 3 -19.45 27.54 -33.26
N ASP A 4 -20.28 27.73 -34.29
CA ASP A 4 -20.90 29.02 -34.58
C ASP A 4 -22.39 28.91 -34.25
N LEU A 5 -22.80 29.49 -33.11
CA LEU A 5 -24.19 29.51 -32.66
C LEU A 5 -25.14 30.16 -33.69
N SER A 6 -24.63 30.98 -34.62
CA SER A 6 -25.42 31.56 -35.70
C SER A 6 -25.65 30.62 -36.89
N THR A 7 -24.94 29.48 -36.93
CA THR A 7 -25.12 28.42 -37.93
C THR A 7 -26.01 27.28 -37.44
N LEU A 8 -26.20 27.15 -36.13
CA LEU A 8 -27.24 26.31 -35.52
C LEU A 8 -28.62 26.88 -35.84
N ASP A 9 -29.64 26.02 -35.83
CA ASP A 9 -31.01 26.52 -35.88
C ASP A 9 -31.38 27.25 -34.58
N ALA A 10 -32.46 28.03 -34.63
CA ALA A 10 -32.87 28.87 -33.51
C ALA A 10 -33.16 28.05 -32.24
N ARG A 11 -33.63 26.80 -32.38
CA ARG A 11 -33.96 25.91 -31.28
C ARG A 11 -32.69 25.39 -30.61
N GLN A 12 -31.75 24.88 -31.40
CA GLN A 12 -30.42 24.44 -30.93
C GLN A 12 -29.64 25.57 -30.26
N ALA A 13 -29.65 26.76 -30.85
CA ALA A 13 -28.97 27.93 -30.28
C ALA A 13 -29.57 28.37 -28.93
N LEU A 14 -30.89 28.25 -28.77
CA LEU A 14 -31.56 28.51 -27.49
C LEU A 14 -31.26 27.42 -26.46
N THR A 15 -31.22 26.15 -26.85
CA THR A 15 -30.84 25.05 -25.95
C THR A 15 -29.41 25.21 -25.42
N ALA A 16 -28.46 25.62 -26.27
CA ALA A 16 -27.10 25.94 -25.84
C ALA A 16 -27.06 27.04 -24.77
N ILE A 17 -27.99 28.02 -24.84
CA ILE A 17 -28.13 29.07 -23.81
C ILE A 17 -28.71 28.49 -22.52
N TYR A 18 -29.68 27.58 -22.57
CA TYR A 18 -30.21 26.92 -21.38
C TYR A 18 -29.14 26.09 -20.66
N ILE A 19 -28.36 25.28 -21.40
CA ILE A 19 -27.24 24.52 -20.86
C ILE A 19 -26.24 25.47 -20.20
N GLY A 20 -25.75 26.47 -20.93
CA GLY A 20 -24.69 27.33 -20.39
C GLY A 20 -25.12 28.22 -19.22
N TYR A 21 -26.37 28.70 -19.15
CA TYR A 21 -26.78 29.67 -18.13
C TYR A 21 -27.58 29.07 -16.96
N TYR A 22 -28.22 27.92 -17.16
CA TYR A 22 -29.06 27.26 -16.17
C TYR A 22 -28.63 25.82 -15.86
N ASP A 23 -27.64 25.27 -16.57
CA ASP A 23 -27.13 23.91 -16.38
C ASP A 23 -28.20 22.82 -16.53
N ARG A 24 -29.07 22.98 -17.53
CA ARG A 24 -30.16 22.03 -17.76
C ARG A 24 -30.75 22.09 -19.15
N ALA A 25 -31.53 21.06 -19.46
CA ALA A 25 -32.49 21.06 -20.54
C ALA A 25 -33.55 22.17 -20.38
N ALA A 26 -34.06 22.64 -21.53
CA ALA A 26 -35.02 23.72 -21.56
C ALA A 26 -36.41 23.24 -21.11
N ASP A 27 -37.14 24.10 -20.41
CA ASP A 27 -38.53 23.80 -20.09
C ASP A 27 -39.40 23.94 -21.37
N PRO A 28 -40.37 23.05 -21.63
CA PRO A 28 -41.13 23.07 -22.89
C PRO A 28 -41.83 24.41 -23.19
N ALA A 29 -42.37 25.07 -22.17
CA ALA A 29 -43.09 26.33 -22.32
C ALA A 29 -42.14 27.51 -22.58
N GLY A 30 -41.00 27.54 -21.88
CA GLY A 30 -39.95 28.55 -22.00
C GLY A 30 -39.26 28.46 -23.35
N LEU A 31 -38.86 27.25 -23.79
CA LEU A 31 -38.25 27.07 -25.12
C LEU A 31 -39.21 27.55 -26.21
N ALA A 32 -40.48 27.13 -26.17
CA ALA A 32 -41.49 27.57 -27.14
C ALA A 32 -41.69 29.10 -27.14
N PHE A 33 -41.67 29.73 -25.97
CA PHE A 33 -41.73 31.19 -25.86
C PHE A 33 -40.53 31.86 -26.53
N TRP A 34 -39.32 31.39 -26.26
CA TRP A 34 -38.10 31.98 -26.83
C TRP A 34 -37.98 31.76 -28.33
N GLU A 35 -38.43 30.61 -28.84
CA GLU A 35 -38.54 30.32 -30.28
C GLU A 35 -39.47 31.30 -31.00
N ASP A 36 -40.58 31.70 -30.37
CA ASP A 36 -41.55 32.64 -30.94
C ASP A 36 -41.00 34.08 -31.01
N VAL A 37 -40.15 34.48 -30.06
CA VAL A 37 -39.65 35.86 -29.96
C VAL A 37 -38.25 36.07 -30.56
N VAL A 38 -37.45 35.00 -30.72
CA VAL A 38 -36.10 35.11 -31.29
C VAL A 38 -36.18 35.55 -32.76
N GLY A 39 -35.54 36.68 -33.08
CA GLY A 39 -35.58 37.30 -34.41
C GLY A 39 -36.64 38.40 -34.58
N GLU A 40 -37.50 38.64 -33.58
CA GLU A 40 -38.33 39.86 -33.53
C GLU A 40 -37.47 41.11 -33.23
N ASP A 41 -37.97 42.29 -33.64
CA ASP A 41 -37.26 43.57 -33.43
C ASP A 41 -36.99 43.82 -31.94
N GLY A 42 -35.74 43.58 -31.51
CA GLY A 42 -35.28 43.77 -30.13
C GLY A 42 -34.91 42.48 -29.37
N PHE A 43 -35.12 41.30 -29.96
CA PHE A 43 -34.80 39.99 -29.37
C PHE A 43 -33.92 39.18 -30.33
N ASN A 44 -32.60 39.40 -30.29
CA ASN A 44 -31.59 38.52 -30.88
C ASN A 44 -30.91 37.67 -29.79
N LEU A 45 -30.13 36.64 -30.17
CA LEU A 45 -29.46 35.74 -29.21
C LEU A 45 -28.66 36.51 -28.14
N VAL A 46 -27.94 37.56 -28.54
CA VAL A 46 -27.16 38.40 -27.63
C VAL A 46 -28.04 39.14 -26.60
N SER A 47 -29.21 39.62 -26.98
CA SER A 47 -30.15 40.23 -26.03
C SER A 47 -30.83 39.21 -25.13
N ILE A 48 -31.00 37.97 -25.58
CA ILE A 48 -31.57 36.87 -24.79
C ILE A 48 -30.56 36.41 -23.72
N THR A 49 -29.28 36.22 -24.09
CA THR A 49 -28.23 35.86 -23.12
C THR A 49 -28.08 36.90 -22.02
N THR A 50 -28.23 38.18 -22.37
CA THR A 50 -28.24 39.28 -21.38
C THR A 50 -29.39 39.15 -20.37
N LEU A 51 -30.55 38.62 -20.78
CA LEU A 51 -31.68 38.38 -19.90
C LEU A 51 -31.48 37.13 -19.02
N PHE A 52 -30.91 36.06 -19.57
CA PHE A 52 -30.58 34.83 -18.83
C PHE A 52 -29.51 35.10 -17.78
N ALA A 53 -28.44 35.83 -18.12
CA ALA A 53 -27.41 36.25 -17.17
C ALA A 53 -27.96 37.03 -15.96
N ALA A 54 -29.07 37.75 -16.15
CA ALA A 54 -29.71 38.54 -15.10
C ALA A 54 -30.79 37.77 -14.31
N ALA A 55 -31.08 36.52 -14.69
CA ALA A 55 -32.08 35.70 -14.03
C ALA A 55 -31.59 35.26 -12.64
N SER A 56 -32.54 35.08 -11.72
CA SER A 56 -32.25 34.60 -10.36
C SER A 56 -31.64 33.20 -10.34
N GLU A 57 -32.02 32.37 -11.30
CA GLU A 57 -31.52 31.00 -11.47
C GLU A 57 -30.02 30.99 -11.80
N THR A 58 -29.60 31.73 -12.83
CA THR A 58 -28.17 31.90 -13.16
C THR A 58 -27.38 32.52 -12.00
N GLN A 59 -27.93 33.51 -11.28
CA GLN A 59 -27.24 34.11 -10.13
C GLN A 59 -27.11 33.17 -8.93
N ALA A 60 -28.02 32.20 -8.79
CA ALA A 60 -27.94 31.17 -7.75
C ALA A 60 -26.89 30.11 -8.11
N LEU A 61 -26.87 29.67 -9.37
CA LEU A 61 -25.94 28.67 -9.87
C LEU A 61 -24.51 29.22 -10.00
N PHE A 62 -24.40 30.47 -10.44
CA PHE A 62 -23.16 31.18 -10.67
C PHE A 62 -23.13 32.50 -9.86
N PRO A 63 -22.73 32.45 -8.58
CA PRO A 63 -22.70 33.63 -7.70
C PRO A 63 -21.88 34.81 -8.24
N PHE A 64 -20.93 34.54 -9.15
CA PHE A 64 -20.15 35.56 -9.86
C PHE A 64 -21.04 36.60 -10.56
N PHE A 65 -22.22 36.24 -11.08
CA PHE A 65 -23.13 37.21 -11.70
C PHE A 65 -23.83 38.15 -10.70
N ALA A 66 -23.97 37.72 -9.44
CA ALA A 66 -24.60 38.52 -8.39
C ALA A 66 -23.58 39.47 -7.72
N ASP A 67 -22.36 38.97 -7.47
CA ASP A 67 -21.26 39.75 -6.90
C ASP A 67 -19.91 39.37 -7.54
N PRO A 68 -19.56 40.00 -8.69
CA PRO A 68 -18.29 39.75 -9.37
C PRO A 68 -17.05 40.13 -8.56
N SER A 69 -17.23 40.80 -7.41
CA SER A 69 -16.12 41.27 -6.55
C SER A 69 -15.82 40.35 -5.37
N SER A 70 -16.69 39.37 -5.08
CA SER A 70 -16.54 38.44 -3.95
C SER A 70 -16.01 37.05 -4.32
N THR A 71 -15.88 36.73 -5.61
CA THR A 71 -15.50 35.41 -6.12
C THR A 71 -14.26 35.48 -7.00
N THR A 72 -13.38 34.48 -6.91
CA THR A 72 -12.16 34.39 -7.72
C THR A 72 -12.52 34.10 -9.20
N PRO A 73 -12.13 34.94 -10.17
CA PRO A 73 -12.48 34.73 -11.58
C PRO A 73 -12.07 33.35 -12.12
N SER A 74 -10.94 32.79 -11.67
CA SER A 74 -10.48 31.47 -12.06
C SER A 74 -11.42 30.35 -11.61
N ALA A 75 -11.95 30.40 -10.39
CA ALA A 75 -12.88 29.40 -9.87
C ALA A 75 -14.19 29.37 -10.67
N PHE A 76 -14.68 30.55 -11.08
CA PHE A 76 -15.86 30.64 -11.95
C PHE A 76 -15.60 30.07 -13.36
N ILE A 77 -14.42 30.31 -13.95
CA ILE A 77 -14.07 29.71 -15.24
C ILE A 77 -13.97 28.19 -15.13
N THR A 78 -13.36 27.65 -14.06
CA THR A 78 -13.32 26.20 -13.83
C THR A 78 -14.72 25.61 -13.71
N GLN A 79 -15.62 26.23 -12.95
CA GLN A 79 -17.02 25.79 -12.82
C GLN A 79 -17.75 25.77 -14.18
N LEU A 80 -17.51 26.78 -15.04
CA LEU A 80 -18.10 26.81 -16.38
C LEU A 80 -17.59 25.69 -17.29
N TYR A 81 -16.30 25.35 -17.19
CA TYR A 81 -15.70 24.28 -17.98
C TYR A 81 -16.22 22.90 -17.57
N GLN A 82 -16.42 22.69 -16.27
CA GLN A 82 -17.06 21.48 -15.76
C GLN A 82 -18.50 21.34 -16.30
N ASN A 83 -19.32 22.39 -16.17
CA ASN A 83 -20.69 22.40 -16.68
C ASN A 83 -20.77 22.15 -18.21
N LEU A 84 -19.95 22.85 -18.99
CA LEU A 84 -20.05 22.80 -20.46
C LEU A 84 -19.38 21.56 -21.07
N PHE A 85 -18.27 21.09 -20.48
CA PHE A 85 -17.34 20.14 -21.11
C PHE A 85 -16.90 18.97 -20.21
N ASN A 86 -17.37 18.87 -18.96
CA ASN A 86 -17.03 17.81 -18.00
C ASN A 86 -15.52 17.62 -17.79
N ARG A 87 -14.77 18.73 -17.81
CA ARG A 87 -13.32 18.72 -17.60
C ARG A 87 -12.84 20.08 -17.10
N ASP A 88 -11.65 20.11 -16.52
CA ASP A 88 -10.98 21.37 -16.18
C ASP A 88 -10.42 22.10 -17.42
N PRO A 89 -10.33 23.45 -17.37
CA PRO A 89 -9.65 24.23 -18.40
C PRO A 89 -8.14 23.97 -18.36
N ASP A 90 -7.51 23.91 -19.53
CA ASP A 90 -6.04 23.88 -19.61
C ASP A 90 -5.45 25.21 -19.11
N ALA A 91 -4.17 25.19 -18.72
CA ALA A 91 -3.52 26.34 -18.10
C ALA A 91 -3.57 27.62 -18.98
N ASP A 92 -3.43 27.47 -20.31
CA ASP A 92 -3.48 28.59 -21.26
C ASP A 92 -4.91 29.11 -21.44
N GLY A 93 -5.89 28.21 -21.53
CA GLY A 93 -7.32 28.51 -21.58
C GLY A 93 -7.81 29.22 -20.32
N LEU A 94 -7.47 28.72 -19.14
CA LEU A 94 -7.81 29.32 -17.85
C LEU A 94 -7.25 30.74 -17.73
N ALA A 95 -5.98 30.92 -18.10
CA ALA A 95 -5.34 32.25 -18.09
C ALA A 95 -6.03 33.22 -19.05
N PHE A 96 -6.32 32.78 -20.28
CA PHE A 96 -6.99 33.60 -21.29
C PHE A 96 -8.39 34.04 -20.85
N TRP A 97 -9.24 33.11 -20.42
CA TRP A 97 -10.62 33.41 -20.03
C TRP A 97 -10.71 34.22 -18.74
N THR A 98 -9.80 33.98 -17.79
CA THR A 98 -9.65 34.81 -16.58
C THR A 98 -9.33 36.25 -16.94
N GLU A 99 -8.42 36.49 -17.90
CA GLU A 99 -8.11 37.85 -18.38
C GLU A 99 -9.33 38.50 -19.07
N GLN A 100 -10.04 37.76 -19.92
CA GLN A 100 -11.25 38.29 -20.57
C GLN A 100 -12.34 38.66 -19.57
N LEU A 101 -12.54 37.82 -18.55
CA LEU A 101 -13.51 38.07 -17.49
C LEU A 101 -13.11 39.27 -16.62
N GLN A 102 -11.82 39.40 -16.27
CA GLN A 102 -11.33 40.56 -15.53
C GLN A 102 -11.53 41.87 -16.32
N ASN A 103 -11.25 41.85 -17.62
CA ASN A 103 -11.51 43.00 -18.50
C ASN A 103 -13.01 43.35 -18.58
N ALA A 104 -13.89 42.35 -18.53
CA ALA A 104 -15.33 42.52 -18.47
C ALA A 104 -15.79 43.20 -17.16
N VAL A 105 -15.22 42.78 -16.02
CA VAL A 105 -15.47 43.38 -14.70
C VAL A 105 -14.96 44.82 -14.62
N ASP A 106 -13.77 45.09 -15.16
CA ASP A 106 -13.15 46.42 -15.16
C ASP A 106 -13.79 47.40 -16.15
N GLY A 107 -14.71 46.92 -17.00
CA GLY A 107 -15.40 47.73 -17.99
C GLY A 107 -14.45 48.29 -19.06
N ALA A 108 -13.42 47.51 -19.44
CA ALA A 108 -12.45 47.92 -20.44
C ALA A 108 -13.13 48.18 -21.80
N GLU A 109 -12.70 49.23 -22.52
CA GLU A 109 -13.31 49.64 -23.78
C GLU A 109 -13.13 48.55 -24.85
N GLY A 110 -14.24 47.90 -25.22
CA GLY A 110 -14.25 46.80 -26.21
C GLY A 110 -14.20 45.38 -25.63
N ALA A 111 -14.22 45.22 -24.30
CA ALA A 111 -14.30 43.91 -23.64
C ALA A 111 -15.69 43.25 -23.78
N LEU A 112 -15.73 41.93 -23.58
CA LEU A 112 -16.97 41.17 -23.40
C LEU A 112 -17.74 41.71 -22.17
N THR A 113 -19.06 41.58 -22.15
CA THR A 113 -19.81 41.74 -20.90
C THR A 113 -19.75 40.46 -20.09
N VAL A 114 -19.92 40.54 -18.77
CA VAL A 114 -19.96 39.35 -17.89
C VAL A 114 -21.02 38.36 -18.38
N GLY A 115 -22.18 38.86 -18.84
CA GLY A 115 -23.26 38.06 -19.46
C GLY A 115 -23.00 37.57 -20.88
N GLN A 116 -21.79 37.70 -21.43
CA GLN A 116 -21.40 37.13 -22.73
C GLN A 116 -20.31 36.06 -22.60
N ILE A 117 -19.71 35.90 -21.42
CA ILE A 117 -18.55 35.02 -21.23
C ILE A 117 -18.89 33.56 -21.58
N ILE A 118 -20.04 33.06 -21.11
CA ILE A 118 -20.48 31.67 -21.32
C ILE A 118 -20.68 31.39 -22.82
N THR A 119 -21.37 32.28 -23.52
CA THR A 119 -21.56 32.12 -24.97
C THR A 119 -20.26 32.21 -25.76
N SER A 120 -19.31 33.03 -25.33
CA SER A 120 -18.00 33.10 -25.97
C SER A 120 -17.15 31.85 -25.73
N ILE A 121 -17.29 31.20 -24.56
CA ILE A 121 -16.65 29.91 -24.28
C ILE A 121 -17.26 28.81 -25.16
N ILE A 122 -18.60 28.77 -25.30
CA ILE A 122 -19.29 27.83 -26.21
C ILE A 122 -18.85 28.04 -27.67
N GLU A 123 -18.80 29.28 -28.15
CA GLU A 123 -18.31 29.60 -29.51
C GLU A 123 -16.81 29.34 -29.69
N GLY A 124 -16.06 29.26 -28.60
CA GLY A 124 -14.64 28.93 -28.56
C GLY A 124 -14.34 27.43 -28.57
N ALA A 125 -15.32 26.57 -28.28
CA ALA A 125 -15.18 25.12 -28.20
C ALA A 125 -14.69 24.52 -29.53
N GLN A 126 -13.71 23.62 -29.47
CA GLN A 126 -13.11 22.94 -30.62
C GLN A 126 -12.97 21.43 -30.36
N GLU A 127 -12.84 20.66 -31.43
CA GLU A 127 -12.59 19.21 -31.37
C GLU A 127 -13.52 18.48 -30.37
N ALA A 128 -12.98 17.89 -29.30
CA ALA A 128 -13.74 17.15 -28.29
C ALA A 128 -14.79 18.01 -27.56
N ASP A 129 -14.46 19.24 -27.18
CA ASP A 129 -15.40 20.17 -26.52
C ASP A 129 -16.59 20.50 -27.42
N ALA A 130 -16.33 20.61 -28.73
CA ALA A 130 -17.39 20.84 -29.70
C ALA A 130 -18.30 19.63 -29.88
N ALA A 131 -17.78 18.40 -29.70
CA ALA A 131 -18.59 17.19 -29.70
C ALA A 131 -19.47 17.11 -28.44
N ILE A 132 -18.89 17.32 -27.26
CA ILE A 132 -19.59 17.27 -25.96
C ILE A 132 -20.79 18.22 -25.94
N ILE A 133 -20.60 19.49 -26.28
CA ILE A 133 -21.70 20.45 -26.22
C ILE A 133 -22.77 20.18 -27.29
N MET A 134 -22.40 19.63 -28.46
CA MET A 134 -23.38 19.22 -29.47
C MET A 134 -24.20 18.01 -29.00
N ASN A 135 -23.57 17.06 -28.30
CA ASN A 135 -24.22 15.92 -27.67
C ASN A 135 -25.16 16.38 -26.55
N LYS A 136 -24.72 17.29 -25.66
CA LYS A 136 -25.56 17.91 -24.62
C LYS A 136 -26.77 18.63 -25.24
N ILE A 137 -26.61 19.35 -26.35
CA ILE A 137 -27.72 19.98 -27.08
C ILE A 137 -28.71 18.93 -27.59
N ASP A 138 -28.24 17.83 -28.17
CA ASP A 138 -29.10 16.76 -28.69
C ASP A 138 -29.91 16.09 -27.58
N VAL A 139 -29.26 15.74 -26.47
CA VAL A 139 -29.91 15.15 -25.28
C VAL A 139 -30.90 16.11 -24.64
N ALA A 140 -30.53 17.37 -24.44
CA ALA A 140 -31.42 18.36 -23.85
C ALA A 140 -32.67 18.64 -24.71
N LEU A 141 -32.53 18.56 -26.04
CA LEU A 141 -33.66 18.68 -26.97
C LEU A 141 -34.59 17.47 -26.90
N ASP A 142 -34.03 16.26 -26.86
CA ASP A 142 -34.78 15.02 -26.70
C ASP A 142 -35.60 15.03 -25.41
N TRP A 143 -34.98 15.44 -24.30
CA TRP A 143 -35.67 15.63 -23.02
C TRP A 143 -36.83 16.62 -23.12
N THR A 144 -36.59 17.78 -23.73
CA THR A 144 -37.62 18.83 -23.88
C THR A 144 -38.79 18.34 -24.75
N ASP A 145 -38.49 17.60 -25.82
CA ASP A 145 -39.49 17.05 -26.74
C ASP A 145 -40.33 15.95 -26.08
N SER A 146 -39.68 15.06 -25.33
CA SER A 146 -40.34 14.00 -24.57
C SER A 146 -41.21 14.56 -23.45
N ALA A 147 -40.76 15.58 -22.73
CA ALA A 147 -41.56 16.31 -21.74
C ALA A 147 -42.82 16.95 -22.36
N ASN A 148 -42.66 17.62 -23.52
CA ASN A 148 -43.76 18.22 -24.24
C ASN A 148 -44.76 17.18 -24.78
N ALA A 149 -44.26 16.04 -25.28
CA ALA A 149 -45.08 14.94 -25.77
C ALA A 149 -45.87 14.26 -24.65
N ALA A 150 -45.27 14.11 -23.47
CA ALA A 150 -45.92 13.60 -22.25
C ALA A 150 -46.91 14.59 -21.63
N GLY A 151 -46.79 15.89 -21.95
CA GLY A 151 -47.65 16.94 -21.42
C GLY A 151 -47.39 17.26 -19.94
N THR A 152 -46.15 17.07 -19.48
CA THR A 152 -45.72 17.33 -18.11
C THR A 152 -45.66 18.83 -17.82
N THR A 153 -45.87 19.20 -16.55
CA THR A 153 -45.66 20.60 -16.09
C THR A 153 -44.24 20.69 -15.56
N PHE A 154 -43.43 21.60 -16.11
CA PHE A 154 -42.08 21.84 -15.62
C PHE A 154 -42.11 22.53 -14.25
N ASP A 155 -41.51 21.87 -13.26
CA ASP A 155 -41.23 22.38 -11.92
C ASP A 155 -39.71 22.41 -11.72
N ILE A 156 -39.15 23.61 -11.53
CA ILE A 156 -37.69 23.83 -11.41
C ILE A 156 -37.10 23.21 -10.13
N ASP A 157 -37.91 23.18 -9.06
CA ASP A 157 -37.56 22.65 -7.75
C ASP A 157 -38.02 21.19 -7.57
N GLY A 158 -38.65 20.59 -8.59
CA GLY A 158 -39.16 19.21 -8.59
C GLY A 158 -38.38 18.28 -9.52
N GLU A 159 -38.85 17.03 -9.65
CA GLU A 159 -38.20 15.98 -10.47
C GLU A 159 -37.96 16.38 -11.92
N THR A 160 -38.88 17.14 -12.54
CA THR A 160 -38.67 17.60 -13.92
C THR A 160 -37.53 18.61 -14.02
N GLY A 161 -37.27 19.39 -12.97
CA GLY A 161 -36.14 20.31 -12.90
C GLY A 161 -34.84 19.57 -12.59
N ALA A 162 -34.90 18.57 -11.70
CA ALA A 162 -33.76 17.71 -11.38
C ALA A 162 -33.33 16.84 -12.58
N SER A 163 -34.27 16.15 -13.22
CA SER A 163 -34.02 15.37 -14.43
C SER A 163 -33.52 16.24 -15.58
N ALA A 164 -34.04 17.46 -15.75
CA ALA A 164 -33.52 18.38 -16.76
C ALA A 164 -32.05 18.77 -16.52
N ARG A 165 -31.58 18.81 -15.27
CA ARG A 165 -30.17 19.04 -14.91
C ARG A 165 -29.35 17.78 -15.13
N SER A 166 -29.70 16.69 -14.44
CA SER A 166 -28.89 15.47 -14.43
C SER A 166 -28.73 14.81 -15.80
N ILE A 167 -29.72 14.97 -16.71
CA ILE A 167 -29.67 14.32 -18.02
C ILE A 167 -28.52 14.81 -18.91
N ILE A 168 -27.92 15.96 -18.60
CA ILE A 168 -26.79 16.52 -19.36
C ILE A 168 -25.44 16.42 -18.63
N ASP A 169 -25.41 15.93 -17.40
CA ASP A 169 -24.21 15.91 -16.55
C ASP A 169 -23.20 14.88 -17.10
N ASP A 170 -23.63 13.66 -17.38
CA ASP A 170 -22.76 12.56 -17.85
C ASP A 170 -22.59 12.49 -19.38
N VAL A 171 -23.07 13.51 -20.10
CA VAL A 171 -23.01 13.51 -21.57
C VAL A 171 -21.62 13.96 -22.04
N ASP A 172 -20.89 13.04 -22.65
CA ASP A 172 -19.52 13.24 -23.15
C ASP A 172 -19.44 13.32 -24.69
N GLY A 173 -18.24 13.20 -25.25
CA GLY A 173 -17.99 13.29 -26.70
C GLY A 173 -18.35 12.02 -27.50
N THR A 174 -18.89 10.98 -26.85
CA THR A 174 -19.22 9.69 -27.48
C THR A 174 -20.69 9.60 -27.87
N ASP A 175 -21.01 8.77 -28.88
CA ASP A 175 -22.40 8.47 -29.23
C ASP A 175 -23.10 7.61 -28.15
N ALA A 176 -22.32 6.86 -27.35
CA ALA A 176 -22.83 5.98 -26.31
C ALA A 176 -23.49 6.77 -25.17
N SER A 177 -22.86 7.86 -24.69
CA SER A 177 -23.44 8.71 -23.65
C SER A 177 -24.78 9.34 -24.09
N VAL A 178 -24.90 9.72 -25.36
CA VAL A 178 -26.16 10.21 -25.95
C VAL A 178 -27.24 9.13 -25.96
N VAL A 179 -26.89 7.90 -26.35
CA VAL A 179 -27.85 6.78 -26.36
C VAL A 179 -28.35 6.47 -24.95
N THR A 180 -27.45 6.41 -23.97
CA THR A 180 -27.79 6.20 -22.56
C THR A 180 -28.71 7.30 -22.04
N ALA A 181 -28.34 8.56 -22.24
CA ALA A 181 -29.15 9.69 -21.75
C ALA A 181 -30.54 9.75 -22.41
N LYS A 182 -30.65 9.41 -23.70
CA LYS A 182 -31.96 9.33 -24.39
C LYS A 182 -32.81 8.15 -23.89
N ALA A 183 -32.18 7.01 -23.57
CA ALA A 183 -32.88 5.89 -22.95
C ALA A 183 -33.42 6.27 -21.56
N THR A 184 -32.64 7.00 -20.76
CA THR A 184 -33.07 7.55 -19.46
C THR A 184 -34.24 8.52 -19.62
N THR A 185 -34.19 9.39 -20.64
CA THR A 185 -35.29 10.30 -20.99
C THR A 185 -36.56 9.55 -21.39
N ASP A 186 -36.45 8.55 -22.26
CA ASP A 186 -37.56 7.72 -22.71
C ASP A 186 -38.21 6.97 -21.54
N ALA A 187 -37.40 6.44 -20.61
CA ALA A 187 -37.87 5.80 -19.40
C ALA A 187 -38.64 6.78 -18.49
N PHE A 188 -38.11 8.00 -18.33
CA PHE A 188 -38.72 9.05 -17.51
C PHE A 188 -40.09 9.54 -18.03
N PHE A 189 -40.39 9.36 -19.33
CA PHE A 189 -41.64 9.82 -19.96
C PHE A 189 -42.55 8.71 -20.54
N ALA A 190 -42.23 7.42 -20.35
CA ALA A 190 -43.02 6.29 -20.84
C ALA A 190 -44.45 6.24 -20.25
N ALA A 191 -45.41 5.61 -20.95
CA ALA A 191 -46.77 5.43 -20.43
C ALA A 191 -46.79 4.43 -19.25
N GLY A 192 -46.68 4.95 -18.02
CA GLY A 192 -46.40 4.20 -16.80
C GLY A 192 -45.21 4.77 -16.01
N GLY A 193 -44.38 5.59 -16.66
CA GLY A 193 -43.31 6.41 -16.09
C GLY A 193 -43.48 7.86 -16.53
N GLY A 194 -44.26 8.64 -15.80
CA GLY A 194 -44.35 10.06 -16.04
C GLY A 194 -44.85 10.77 -14.82
N GLY A 195 -43.95 11.50 -14.14
CA GLY A 195 -44.25 12.54 -13.16
C GLY A 195 -45.50 12.28 -12.33
N ALA A 196 -45.52 11.16 -11.60
CA ALA A 196 -46.19 11.19 -10.31
C ALA A 196 -45.45 12.26 -9.49
N PRO A 197 -46.14 13.06 -8.64
CA PRO A 197 -45.43 13.90 -7.69
C PRO A 197 -44.40 13.01 -6.96
N VAL A 198 -43.19 13.49 -6.63
CA VAL A 198 -42.35 12.86 -5.59
C VAL A 198 -43.34 12.50 -4.50
N VAL A 199 -43.64 11.21 -4.36
CA VAL A 199 -44.42 10.78 -3.22
C VAL A 199 -43.37 10.86 -2.13
N PRO A 200 -43.46 11.83 -1.19
CA PRO A 200 -42.53 11.85 -0.09
C PRO A 200 -42.68 10.48 0.55
N GLY A 201 -41.59 9.72 0.63
CA GLY A 201 -41.65 8.44 1.31
C GLY A 201 -42.14 8.64 2.73
N GLU A 202 -42.85 7.63 3.22
CA GLU A 202 -43.44 7.61 4.54
C GLU A 202 -42.51 6.88 5.51
N THR A 203 -42.39 7.42 6.72
CA THR A 203 -41.89 6.64 7.85
C THR A 203 -43.05 5.83 8.43
N ILE A 204 -42.98 4.51 8.30
CA ILE A 204 -44.01 3.56 8.71
C ILE A 204 -43.49 2.79 9.92
N ILE A 205 -44.04 3.08 11.10
CA ILE A 205 -43.66 2.41 12.35
C ILE A 205 -44.43 1.09 12.48
N LEU A 206 -43.72 0.00 12.73
CA LEU A 206 -44.30 -1.32 12.99
C LEU A 206 -45.11 -1.32 14.29
N SER A 207 -46.09 -2.21 14.39
CA SER A 207 -47.01 -2.22 15.52
C SER A 207 -46.41 -2.95 16.73
N ALA A 208 -46.49 -2.33 17.91
CA ALA A 208 -46.11 -2.98 19.16
C ALA A 208 -47.08 -4.11 19.62
N ASP A 209 -47.98 -4.60 18.75
CA ASP A 209 -48.94 -5.65 19.10
C ASP A 209 -48.37 -7.04 18.84
N SER A 210 -47.75 -7.64 19.87
CA SER A 210 -47.04 -8.93 19.82
C SER A 210 -47.89 -10.16 19.39
N GLU A 211 -49.17 -9.99 19.04
CA GLU A 211 -50.04 -11.06 18.50
C GLU A 211 -50.51 -10.80 17.06
N ALA A 212 -50.19 -9.65 16.46
CA ALA A 212 -50.60 -9.27 15.12
C ALA A 212 -49.38 -9.18 14.20
N ARG A 213 -49.41 -9.93 13.10
CA ARG A 213 -48.42 -9.78 12.02
C ARG A 213 -48.73 -8.50 11.25
N ASP A 214 -47.70 -7.69 11.05
CA ASP A 214 -47.79 -6.49 10.23
C ASP A 214 -47.74 -6.84 8.74
N ASN A 215 -48.53 -6.09 7.97
CA ASN A 215 -48.55 -6.19 6.52
C ASN A 215 -48.58 -4.77 5.96
N LEU A 216 -47.39 -4.25 5.76
CA LEU A 216 -47.11 -2.85 5.45
C LEU A 216 -46.74 -2.72 3.97
N THR A 217 -47.16 -1.62 3.37
CA THR A 217 -46.84 -1.28 1.99
C THR A 217 -46.47 0.19 1.98
N GLY A 218 -45.29 0.49 1.46
CA GLY A 218 -44.78 1.81 1.21
C GLY A 218 -45.48 2.50 0.04
N THR A 219 -44.96 3.65 -0.31
CA THR A 219 -45.42 4.53 -1.35
C THR A 219 -44.64 4.33 -2.65
N GLU A 220 -44.52 5.37 -3.47
CA GLU A 220 -43.72 5.34 -4.71
C GLU A 220 -42.40 6.12 -4.56
N GLY A 221 -42.07 6.55 -3.33
CA GLY A 221 -40.79 7.20 -3.03
C GLY A 221 -40.21 6.70 -1.71
N ASN A 222 -38.93 7.01 -1.45
CA ASN A 222 -38.07 6.42 -0.42
C ASN A 222 -38.69 6.33 0.99
N ASP A 223 -39.30 5.20 1.32
CA ASP A 223 -39.96 4.94 2.59
C ASP A 223 -38.98 4.42 3.65
N THR A 224 -39.35 4.59 4.92
CA THR A 224 -38.60 4.04 6.06
C THR A 224 -39.54 3.21 6.93
N PHE A 225 -39.32 1.91 7.03
CA PHE A 225 -39.98 1.04 7.99
C PHE A 225 -39.20 1.07 9.30
N GLU A 226 -39.81 1.59 10.38
CA GLU A 226 -39.17 1.67 11.69
C GLU A 226 -39.73 0.61 12.63
N ALA A 227 -38.85 -0.23 13.19
CA ALA A 227 -39.20 -1.20 14.21
C ALA A 227 -38.36 -0.97 15.47
N TYR A 228 -39.01 -0.83 16.61
CA TYR A 228 -38.39 -0.74 17.93
C TYR A 228 -38.80 -1.92 18.81
N ASN A 229 -37.84 -2.78 19.17
CA ASN A 229 -37.92 -3.76 20.25
C ASN A 229 -39.24 -4.57 20.37
N MET A 230 -39.22 -5.81 19.86
CA MET A 230 -40.39 -6.71 19.73
C MET A 230 -41.47 -6.22 18.75
N GLU A 231 -41.21 -5.15 17.99
CA GLU A 231 -42.11 -4.68 16.91
C GLU A 231 -41.87 -5.43 15.60
N LEU A 232 -40.63 -5.79 15.27
CA LEU A 232 -40.32 -6.71 14.16
C LEU A 232 -40.45 -8.16 14.65
N MET A 233 -41.27 -8.95 13.96
CA MET A 233 -41.63 -10.31 14.34
C MET A 233 -41.70 -11.26 13.15
N ASP A 234 -41.70 -12.56 13.45
CA ASP A 234 -41.83 -13.62 12.45
C ASP A 234 -43.06 -13.45 11.54
N GLY A 235 -42.77 -13.28 10.26
CA GLY A 235 -43.70 -13.16 9.15
C GLY A 235 -44.53 -11.88 9.14
N ASP A 236 -44.00 -10.81 9.73
CA ASP A 236 -44.29 -9.45 9.27
C ASP A 236 -43.89 -9.33 7.79
N THR A 237 -44.67 -8.56 7.03
CA THR A 237 -44.43 -8.36 5.61
C THR A 237 -44.37 -6.87 5.30
N MET A 238 -43.29 -6.44 4.67
CA MET A 238 -43.04 -5.08 4.23
C MET A 238 -42.80 -5.09 2.72
N ASN A 239 -43.46 -4.20 2.01
CA ASN A 239 -43.23 -3.98 0.59
C ASN A 239 -42.93 -2.49 0.41
N GLY A 240 -41.69 -2.11 0.07
CA GLY A 240 -41.31 -0.69 -0.05
C GLY A 240 -41.98 -0.03 -1.24
N GLY A 241 -42.09 -0.74 -2.36
CA GLY A 241 -42.81 -0.26 -3.53
C GLY A 241 -41.85 0.25 -4.59
N SER A 242 -41.80 1.56 -4.81
CA SER A 242 -40.82 2.19 -5.71
C SER A 242 -40.07 3.25 -4.91
N GLY A 243 -38.84 3.55 -5.30
CA GLY A 243 -37.95 4.38 -4.50
C GLY A 243 -36.80 3.54 -3.95
N ARG A 244 -35.98 4.14 -3.08
CA ARG A 244 -34.99 3.43 -2.27
C ARG A 244 -35.52 3.36 -0.85
N ASP A 245 -35.91 2.17 -0.43
CA ASP A 245 -36.65 1.95 0.80
C ASP A 245 -35.75 1.35 1.88
N THR A 246 -35.95 1.77 3.13
CA THR A 246 -35.12 1.39 4.27
C THR A 246 -35.94 0.70 5.36
N LEU A 247 -35.44 -0.39 5.93
CA LEU A 247 -35.90 -0.96 7.19
C LEU A 247 -34.88 -0.62 8.28
N THR A 248 -35.29 0.06 9.34
CA THR A 248 -34.48 0.28 10.54
C THR A 248 -35.03 -0.53 11.70
N PHE A 249 -34.18 -1.31 12.36
CA PHE A 249 -34.56 -2.17 13.48
C PHE A 249 -33.68 -1.92 14.71
N PHE A 250 -34.28 -1.40 15.78
CA PHE A 250 -33.62 -1.27 17.09
C PHE A 250 -33.94 -2.49 17.96
N ASN A 251 -32.96 -3.40 18.12
CA ASN A 251 -33.07 -4.57 18.98
C ASN A 251 -32.54 -4.27 20.39
N SER A 252 -33.39 -4.44 21.42
CA SER A 252 -32.98 -4.28 22.83
C SER A 252 -33.49 -5.38 23.76
N ASP A 253 -34.02 -6.47 23.18
CA ASP A 253 -34.55 -7.65 23.88
C ASP A 253 -34.48 -8.82 22.89
N ASP A 254 -33.60 -9.79 23.14
CA ASP A 254 -33.43 -10.96 22.27
C ASP A 254 -34.65 -11.88 22.36
N GLY A 255 -35.68 -11.56 21.58
CA GLY A 255 -36.73 -12.52 21.25
C GLY A 255 -36.09 -13.90 21.06
N ARG A 256 -36.65 -14.93 21.71
CA ARG A 256 -36.01 -16.25 21.93
C ARG A 256 -35.69 -17.05 20.64
N THR A 257 -35.82 -16.45 19.46
CA THR A 257 -35.76 -17.01 18.11
C THR A 257 -35.34 -15.91 17.14
N ALA A 258 -34.51 -16.26 16.14
CA ALA A 258 -34.18 -15.39 15.00
C ALA A 258 -35.46 -14.85 14.35
N ILE A 259 -35.46 -13.55 14.02
CA ILE A 259 -36.62 -12.87 13.46
C ILE A 259 -36.66 -13.16 11.96
N SER A 260 -37.76 -13.73 11.45
CA SER A 260 -37.93 -14.01 10.01
C SER A 260 -38.99 -13.10 9.39
N ALA A 261 -38.61 -11.88 9.04
CA ALA A 261 -39.47 -10.91 8.36
C ALA A 261 -39.42 -11.09 6.83
N ARG A 262 -40.46 -10.64 6.12
CA ARG A 262 -40.52 -10.69 4.66
C ARG A 262 -40.45 -9.29 4.07
N THR A 263 -39.43 -9.00 3.28
CA THR A 263 -39.31 -7.75 2.52
C THR A 263 -39.47 -8.00 1.03
N GLU A 264 -40.09 -7.05 0.34
CA GLU A 264 -40.13 -6.93 -1.12
C GLU A 264 -39.81 -5.48 -1.47
N SER A 265 -38.83 -5.22 -2.36
CA SER A 265 -38.41 -3.85 -2.72
C SER A 265 -38.05 -3.02 -1.47
N VAL A 266 -37.16 -3.56 -0.65
CA VAL A 266 -36.53 -2.83 0.46
C VAL A 266 -35.04 -3.05 0.29
N GLU A 267 -34.34 -2.00 -0.12
CA GLU A 267 -32.94 -2.09 -0.55
C GLU A 267 -31.96 -1.98 0.63
N THR A 268 -32.35 -1.31 1.71
CA THR A 268 -31.46 -1.06 2.86
C THR A 268 -32.05 -1.59 4.14
N VAL A 269 -31.27 -2.37 4.89
CA VAL A 269 -31.61 -2.87 6.22
C VAL A 269 -30.56 -2.39 7.21
N VAL A 270 -30.99 -1.59 8.19
CA VAL A 270 -30.17 -1.05 9.26
C VAL A 270 -30.60 -1.68 10.58
N VAL A 271 -29.65 -2.27 11.31
CA VAL A 271 -29.91 -2.87 12.62
C VAL A 271 -29.05 -2.19 13.68
N THR A 272 -29.66 -1.86 14.82
CA THR A 272 -28.96 -1.44 16.02
C THR A 272 -29.20 -2.48 17.10
N ASN A 273 -28.21 -3.33 17.40
CA ASN A 273 -28.31 -4.36 18.42
C ASN A 273 -27.77 -3.89 19.77
N GLN A 274 -28.54 -4.12 20.83
CA GLN A 274 -28.25 -3.68 22.19
C GLN A 274 -28.37 -4.81 23.23
N SER A 275 -28.74 -6.02 22.83
CA SER A 275 -29.02 -7.15 23.71
C SER A 275 -27.99 -8.27 23.51
N ASN A 276 -27.66 -8.98 24.60
CA ASN A 276 -26.87 -10.20 24.60
C ASN A 276 -27.57 -11.29 25.44
N ASP A 277 -28.00 -12.41 24.87
CA ASP A 277 -28.66 -13.46 25.64
C ASP A 277 -27.65 -14.43 26.27
N GLN A 278 -27.78 -14.65 27.58
CA GLN A 278 -27.04 -15.70 28.31
C GLN A 278 -27.70 -17.08 28.23
N PHE A 279 -28.86 -17.21 27.57
CA PHE A 279 -29.74 -18.39 27.64
C PHE A 279 -30.39 -18.80 26.32
N SER A 280 -29.91 -18.30 25.18
CA SER A 280 -30.52 -18.61 23.90
C SER A 280 -30.51 -20.11 23.63
N THR A 281 -31.63 -20.57 23.09
CA THR A 281 -31.88 -21.97 22.73
C THR A 281 -32.46 -22.09 21.32
N ALA A 282 -32.30 -21.03 20.51
CA ALA A 282 -32.61 -21.04 19.09
C ALA A 282 -31.35 -21.51 18.35
N ASP A 283 -31.26 -22.83 18.26
CA ASP A 283 -30.26 -23.63 17.57
C ASP A 283 -30.03 -23.14 16.14
N ASN A 284 -28.85 -22.55 15.95
CA ASN A 284 -28.14 -22.43 14.69
C ASN A 284 -28.10 -23.78 13.95
N ASN A 285 -27.95 -23.75 12.64
CA ASN A 285 -27.17 -24.81 12.02
C ASN A 285 -25.82 -24.22 11.60
N VAL A 286 -25.04 -23.85 12.62
CA VAL A 286 -23.60 -24.08 12.68
C VAL A 286 -23.25 -24.69 14.06
N GLY A 287 -23.39 -26.03 14.18
CA GLY A 287 -22.73 -26.86 15.19
C GLY A 287 -23.42 -27.08 16.54
N GLY A 288 -24.57 -27.74 16.59
CA GLY A 288 -25.28 -28.04 17.84
C GLY A 288 -24.68 -29.15 18.73
N TYR A 289 -24.84 -29.01 20.06
CA TYR A 289 -25.26 -30.14 20.90
C TYR A 289 -25.91 -29.70 22.22
N ASN A 290 -27.19 -30.02 22.38
CA ASN A 290 -27.92 -29.93 23.64
C ASN A 290 -27.36 -30.92 24.68
N GLY A 291 -26.87 -30.42 25.80
CA GLY A 291 -26.35 -31.28 26.86
C GLY A 291 -26.38 -30.65 28.24
N PHE A 292 -27.57 -30.50 28.84
CA PHE A 292 -27.79 -30.20 30.27
C PHE A 292 -27.08 -31.18 31.26
N PHE A 293 -26.17 -32.06 30.81
CA PHE A 293 -25.44 -33.04 31.63
C PHE A 293 -23.98 -33.40 31.22
N SER A 294 -23.36 -32.77 30.23
CA SER A 294 -21.93 -32.97 29.94
C SER A 294 -21.22 -31.63 29.95
N GLY A 295 -20.15 -31.50 30.72
CA GLY A 295 -19.39 -30.26 30.89
C GLY A 295 -18.55 -29.90 29.67
N ASP A 296 -19.21 -29.81 28.52
CA ASP A 296 -18.69 -29.33 27.25
C ASP A 296 -19.32 -27.95 27.00
N GLN A 297 -18.48 -26.92 26.90
CA GLN A 297 -18.85 -25.50 26.83
C GLN A 297 -18.59 -24.99 25.42
N THR A 298 -19.32 -25.48 24.42
CA THR A 298 -19.29 -24.87 23.09
C THR A 298 -20.02 -23.53 23.16
N VAL A 299 -19.35 -22.46 22.71
CA VAL A 299 -19.84 -21.08 22.66
C VAL A 299 -21.09 -21.03 21.77
N MET A 300 -22.16 -20.41 22.26
CA MET A 300 -23.42 -20.24 21.52
C MET A 300 -23.39 -18.83 20.95
N VAL A 301 -23.48 -18.70 19.63
CA VAL A 301 -23.68 -17.41 18.95
C VAL A 301 -25.15 -17.30 18.59
N ASP A 302 -25.76 -16.16 18.91
CA ASP A 302 -27.17 -15.89 18.67
C ASP A 302 -27.38 -15.30 17.27
N VAL A 303 -28.49 -15.67 16.63
CA VAL A 303 -28.90 -15.12 15.33
C VAL A 303 -30.05 -14.17 15.58
N GLU A 304 -29.85 -12.90 15.25
CA GLU A 304 -30.88 -11.87 15.38
C GLU A 304 -31.88 -11.90 14.21
N LEU A 305 -31.40 -12.15 12.98
CA LEU A 305 -32.20 -12.04 11.75
C LEU A 305 -32.02 -13.24 10.81
N ASP A 306 -33.13 -13.90 10.45
CA ASP A 306 -33.24 -14.87 9.35
C ASP A 306 -33.79 -14.14 8.13
N ALA A 307 -32.88 -13.79 7.22
CA ALA A 307 -33.13 -13.02 6.01
C ALA A 307 -33.67 -13.86 4.84
N GLY A 308 -33.99 -15.14 5.02
CA GLY A 308 -34.39 -16.03 3.94
C GLY A 308 -35.69 -15.65 3.20
N GLN A 309 -36.45 -14.70 3.75
CA GLN A 309 -37.65 -14.12 3.13
C GLN A 309 -37.50 -12.63 2.78
N MET A 310 -36.29 -12.08 2.90
CA MET A 310 -35.97 -10.70 2.54
C MET A 310 -35.37 -10.69 1.14
N SER A 311 -36.03 -10.02 0.20
CA SER A 311 -35.64 -10.01 -1.22
C SER A 311 -35.44 -8.59 -1.72
N GLY A 312 -34.38 -8.39 -2.51
CA GLY A 312 -34.01 -7.08 -3.06
C GLY A 312 -33.16 -6.21 -2.13
N VAL A 313 -32.65 -6.77 -1.03
CA VAL A 313 -31.74 -6.04 -0.12
C VAL A 313 -30.37 -5.92 -0.79
N THR A 314 -29.86 -4.69 -0.91
CA THR A 314 -28.53 -4.39 -1.47
C THR A 314 -27.57 -3.85 -0.42
N ARG A 315 -28.07 -3.43 0.75
CA ARG A 315 -27.26 -2.96 1.87
C ARG A 315 -27.70 -3.58 3.19
N TRP A 316 -26.79 -4.26 3.87
CA TRP A 316 -26.92 -4.72 5.25
C TRP A 316 -26.03 -3.86 6.13
N GLU A 317 -26.60 -3.20 7.13
CA GLU A 317 -25.87 -2.25 7.97
C GLU A 317 -26.04 -2.57 9.46
N ASP A 318 -24.90 -2.72 10.15
CA ASP A 318 -24.82 -2.66 11.61
C ASP A 318 -24.55 -1.22 12.05
N PHE A 319 -25.44 -0.63 12.86
CA PHE A 319 -25.39 0.78 13.23
C PHE A 319 -25.53 1.00 14.73
N ASP A 320 -24.56 1.69 15.34
CA ASP A 320 -24.55 2.09 16.77
C ASP A 320 -24.81 0.91 17.75
N SER A 321 -24.40 -0.28 17.33
CA SER A 321 -24.53 -1.51 18.11
C SER A 321 -23.52 -1.58 19.24
N ARG A 322 -23.92 -2.26 20.32
CA ARG A 322 -23.05 -2.53 21.49
C ARG A 322 -23.01 -4.01 21.87
N ALA A 323 -23.57 -4.84 21.02
CA ALA A 323 -23.66 -6.28 21.11
C ALA A 323 -23.61 -6.85 19.70
N ASP A 324 -23.14 -8.08 19.57
CA ASP A 324 -22.90 -8.75 18.28
C ASP A 324 -24.16 -8.78 17.41
N LEU A 325 -24.01 -8.71 16.10
CA LEU A 325 -25.10 -8.84 15.14
C LEU A 325 -24.81 -9.99 14.16
N VAL A 326 -25.74 -10.92 14.04
CA VAL A 326 -25.66 -12.05 13.12
C VAL A 326 -26.91 -12.12 12.26
N ILE A 327 -26.70 -12.08 10.94
CA ILE A 327 -27.72 -12.21 9.91
C ILE A 327 -27.45 -13.49 9.11
N GLU A 328 -28.44 -14.36 8.99
CA GLU A 328 -28.35 -15.59 8.19
C GLU A 328 -29.36 -15.64 7.04
N ASP A 329 -29.11 -16.51 6.05
CA ASP A 329 -29.94 -16.68 4.85
C ASP A 329 -30.13 -15.36 4.08
N ALA A 330 -29.08 -14.53 4.09
CA ALA A 330 -29.01 -13.33 3.28
C ALA A 330 -28.91 -13.69 1.79
N ARG A 331 -29.59 -12.93 0.94
CA ARG A 331 -29.72 -13.20 -0.51
C ARG A 331 -29.48 -11.92 -1.30
N ASP A 332 -29.15 -12.10 -2.57
CA ASP A 332 -29.03 -11.00 -3.52
C ASP A 332 -30.40 -10.64 -4.17
N GLN A 333 -30.39 -9.82 -5.22
CA GLN A 333 -31.62 -9.32 -5.84
C GLN A 333 -32.47 -10.39 -6.55
N ASP A 334 -31.93 -11.57 -6.89
CA ASP A 334 -32.65 -12.60 -7.67
C ASP A 334 -32.82 -13.92 -6.89
N ASP A 335 -34.02 -14.14 -6.33
CA ASP A 335 -34.33 -15.31 -5.49
C ASP A 335 -34.36 -16.65 -6.25
N THR A 336 -34.09 -16.65 -7.57
CA THR A 336 -34.41 -17.77 -8.45
C THR A 336 -33.24 -18.61 -8.96
N ASP A 337 -31.99 -18.12 -8.93
CA ASP A 337 -30.85 -18.84 -9.51
C ASP A 337 -29.60 -18.97 -8.62
N GLY A 338 -29.59 -18.33 -7.45
CA GLY A 338 -28.48 -18.41 -6.49
C GLY A 338 -27.22 -17.68 -6.96
N THR A 339 -27.35 -16.77 -7.90
CA THR A 339 -26.22 -15.97 -8.38
C THR A 339 -25.85 -14.92 -7.33
N PHE A 340 -24.56 -14.64 -7.17
CA PHE A 340 -24.10 -13.60 -6.26
C PHE A 340 -23.60 -12.42 -7.09
N THR A 341 -24.36 -11.32 -7.07
CA THR A 341 -23.99 -10.08 -7.75
C THR A 341 -23.11 -9.24 -6.81
N GLY A 342 -21.94 -8.80 -7.27
CA GLY A 342 -20.99 -7.99 -6.48
C GLY A 342 -21.48 -6.59 -6.09
N ASP A 343 -22.79 -6.35 -6.18
CA ASP A 343 -23.48 -5.08 -5.90
C ASP A 343 -24.03 -5.02 -4.46
N ILE A 344 -23.83 -6.07 -3.64
CA ILE A 344 -24.21 -6.07 -2.22
C ILE A 344 -23.15 -5.33 -1.41
N THR A 345 -23.61 -4.46 -0.51
CA THR A 345 -22.80 -3.77 0.49
C THR A 345 -23.13 -4.27 1.89
N VAL A 346 -22.10 -4.55 2.68
CA VAL A 346 -22.22 -4.77 4.13
C VAL A 346 -21.50 -3.64 4.85
N ALA A 347 -22.16 -2.92 5.73
CA ALA A 347 -21.64 -1.74 6.40
C ALA A 347 -21.59 -1.91 7.92
N MET A 348 -20.47 -1.58 8.53
CA MET A 348 -20.29 -1.56 9.99
C MET A 348 -20.05 -0.11 10.41
N VAL A 349 -21.01 0.48 11.12
CA VAL A 349 -21.10 1.93 11.31
C VAL A 349 -21.25 2.28 12.78
N SER A 350 -20.27 2.98 13.32
CA SER A 350 -20.29 3.58 14.67
C SER A 350 -20.61 2.58 15.77
N THR A 351 -20.12 1.35 15.68
CA THR A 351 -20.27 0.35 16.74
C THR A 351 -19.49 0.74 18.00
N ASP A 352 -19.98 0.35 19.17
CA ASP A 352 -19.27 0.59 20.43
C ASP A 352 -17.96 -0.24 20.49
N PRO A 353 -16.90 0.25 21.16
CA PRO A 353 -15.67 -0.51 21.32
C PRO A 353 -15.83 -1.75 22.20
N GLY A 354 -14.95 -2.73 21.97
CA GLY A 354 -14.98 -4.07 22.53
C GLY A 354 -15.42 -5.10 21.49
N ASN A 355 -15.61 -6.35 21.92
CA ASN A 355 -16.06 -7.45 21.07
C ASN A 355 -17.54 -7.24 20.72
N VAL A 356 -17.78 -6.37 19.73
CA VAL A 356 -19.07 -6.12 19.09
C VAL A 356 -18.90 -6.64 17.67
N ASP A 357 -19.24 -7.91 17.49
CA ASP A 357 -18.95 -8.66 16.27
C ASP A 357 -20.09 -8.51 15.25
N TYR A 358 -19.78 -8.53 13.95
CA TYR A 358 -20.77 -8.47 12.89
C TYR A 358 -20.59 -9.60 11.87
N ALA A 359 -21.62 -10.45 11.71
CA ALA A 359 -21.66 -11.50 10.71
C ALA A 359 -22.86 -11.42 9.76
N VAL A 360 -22.59 -11.68 8.48
CA VAL A 360 -23.61 -11.90 7.45
C VAL A 360 -23.31 -13.18 6.68
N TYR A 361 -24.25 -14.13 6.74
CA TYR A 361 -24.17 -15.41 6.06
C TYR A 361 -25.10 -15.47 4.85
N PHE A 362 -24.52 -15.48 3.65
CA PHE A 362 -25.22 -15.55 2.38
C PHE A 362 -25.59 -16.99 1.99
N ASP A 363 -26.77 -17.18 1.38
CA ASP A 363 -27.24 -18.45 0.85
C ASP A 363 -26.53 -18.78 -0.47
N GLN A 364 -25.57 -19.72 -0.43
CA GLN A 364 -24.84 -20.27 -1.58
C GLN A 364 -24.27 -19.23 -2.56
N PRO A 365 -23.35 -18.35 -2.13
CA PRO A 365 -22.68 -17.46 -3.08
C PRO A 365 -21.94 -18.30 -4.11
N VAL A 366 -22.34 -18.20 -5.39
CA VAL A 366 -21.64 -18.81 -6.52
C VAL A 366 -21.34 -17.73 -7.55
N ASN A 367 -20.12 -17.78 -8.07
CA ASN A 367 -19.69 -16.91 -9.14
C ASN A 367 -20.38 -17.30 -10.47
N THR A 368 -20.90 -16.30 -11.19
CA THR A 368 -21.53 -16.45 -12.52
C THR A 368 -20.59 -16.32 -13.70
N SER A 369 -19.29 -16.05 -13.50
CA SER A 369 -18.37 -15.69 -14.58
C SER A 369 -18.43 -16.73 -15.68
N GLN A 370 -18.92 -16.28 -16.83
CA GLN A 370 -18.91 -17.11 -18.02
C GLN A 370 -17.45 -17.31 -18.37
N ASN A 371 -16.99 -18.57 -18.44
CA ASN A 371 -15.70 -18.89 -19.04
C ASN A 371 -15.57 -18.11 -20.35
N PHE A 372 -14.63 -17.16 -20.47
CA PHE A 372 -14.45 -16.41 -21.71
C PHE A 372 -13.68 -17.26 -22.73
N GLY A 373 -14.08 -17.18 -24.00
CA GLY A 373 -13.33 -17.75 -25.10
C GLY A 373 -12.36 -16.71 -25.65
N THR A 374 -11.05 -16.86 -25.44
CA THR A 374 -10.04 -15.93 -25.99
C THR A 374 -9.37 -16.49 -27.24
N LEU A 375 -9.20 -15.64 -28.26
CA LEU A 375 -8.44 -15.91 -29.49
C LEU A 375 -7.28 -14.92 -29.62
N GLU A 376 -6.05 -15.42 -29.58
CA GLU A 376 -4.86 -14.58 -29.67
C GLU A 376 -4.24 -14.66 -31.09
N ILE A 377 -4.03 -13.50 -31.69
CA ILE A 377 -3.46 -13.32 -33.02
C ILE A 377 -2.10 -12.62 -32.89
N ARG A 378 -1.02 -13.34 -33.18
CA ARG A 378 0.33 -12.75 -33.23
C ARG A 378 0.71 -12.40 -34.66
N VAL A 379 1.08 -11.14 -34.90
CA VAL A 379 1.45 -10.62 -36.23
C VAL A 379 2.83 -9.93 -36.18
N LEU A 380 3.81 -10.49 -36.88
CA LEU A 380 5.16 -9.92 -36.97
C LEU A 380 5.66 -9.86 -38.41
N ASP A 381 6.23 -8.71 -38.79
CA ASP A 381 7.12 -8.55 -39.93
C ASP A 381 8.59 -8.63 -39.46
N GLN A 382 9.25 -9.73 -39.78
CA GLN A 382 10.58 -10.05 -39.25
C GLN A 382 11.67 -9.09 -39.75
N GLU A 383 11.54 -8.55 -40.96
CA GLU A 383 12.53 -7.65 -41.54
C GLU A 383 12.40 -6.23 -40.96
N ALA A 384 11.17 -5.79 -40.71
CA ALA A 384 10.88 -4.49 -40.11
C ALA A 384 11.23 -4.40 -38.61
N ALA A 385 10.98 -5.48 -37.87
CA ALA A 385 11.16 -5.53 -36.41
C ALA A 385 12.59 -5.89 -35.95
N PHE A 386 13.51 -6.21 -36.87
CA PHE A 386 14.87 -6.60 -36.50
C PHE A 386 15.66 -5.46 -35.84
N GLY A 387 16.06 -5.65 -34.58
CA GLY A 387 16.85 -4.68 -33.81
C GLY A 387 16.06 -3.45 -33.34
N GLN A 388 14.73 -3.51 -33.37
CA GLN A 388 13.85 -2.48 -32.81
C GLN A 388 13.55 -2.79 -31.33
N PRO A 389 13.26 -1.77 -30.48
CA PRO A 389 12.83 -1.99 -29.10
C PRO A 389 11.47 -2.72 -29.02
N ALA A 390 11.03 -3.12 -27.82
CA ALA A 390 9.70 -3.68 -27.63
C ALA A 390 8.61 -2.66 -28.08
N PRO A 391 7.62 -3.07 -28.90
CA PRO A 391 6.58 -2.18 -29.38
C PRO A 391 5.53 -1.91 -28.30
N SER A 392 4.91 -0.72 -28.35
CA SER A 392 3.68 -0.36 -27.66
C SER A 392 2.52 -0.24 -28.66
N ALA A 393 1.29 0.00 -28.20
CA ALA A 393 0.13 0.19 -29.07
C ALA A 393 0.34 1.27 -30.16
N SER A 394 1.05 2.34 -29.82
CA SER A 394 1.34 3.46 -30.72
C SER A 394 2.58 3.26 -31.62
N SER A 395 3.31 2.15 -31.45
CA SER A 395 4.56 1.92 -32.19
C SER A 395 4.31 1.71 -33.68
N THR A 396 4.85 2.61 -34.49
CA THR A 396 4.81 2.53 -35.97
C THR A 396 6.09 1.95 -36.55
N GLY A 397 6.02 1.35 -37.74
CA GLY A 397 7.21 0.87 -38.47
C GLY A 397 7.54 -0.62 -38.28
N TYR A 398 6.83 -1.31 -37.39
CA TYR A 398 6.95 -2.76 -37.15
C TYR A 398 6.13 -3.62 -38.13
N LEU A 399 5.27 -2.98 -38.93
CA LEU A 399 4.32 -3.63 -39.84
C LEU A 399 4.49 -3.12 -41.28
N THR A 400 5.69 -2.72 -41.70
CA THR A 400 5.89 -2.01 -42.99
C THR A 400 5.64 -2.87 -44.23
N GLU A 401 5.87 -4.18 -44.16
CA GLU A 401 5.69 -5.12 -45.27
C GLU A 401 4.78 -6.32 -44.88
N SER A 402 4.02 -6.19 -43.79
CA SER A 402 3.05 -7.23 -43.35
C SER A 402 2.02 -7.57 -44.44
N SER A 403 1.64 -8.85 -44.51
CA SER A 403 0.80 -9.42 -45.58
C SER A 403 -0.48 -10.13 -45.08
N LEU A 404 -0.88 -9.89 -43.83
CA LEU A 404 -2.12 -10.44 -43.27
C LEU A 404 -3.34 -9.79 -43.93
N ILE A 405 -4.14 -10.61 -44.64
CA ILE A 405 -5.35 -10.18 -45.37
C ILE A 405 -6.61 -10.85 -44.83
N SER A 406 -6.49 -12.07 -44.28
CA SER A 406 -7.61 -12.77 -43.68
C SER A 406 -7.16 -13.86 -42.72
N PHE A 407 -7.97 -14.11 -41.69
CA PHE A 407 -7.83 -15.25 -40.78
C PHE A 407 -9.19 -15.91 -40.56
N ALA A 408 -9.19 -17.14 -40.07
CA ALA A 408 -10.44 -17.86 -39.79
C ALA A 408 -10.37 -18.60 -38.45
N PHE A 409 -11.52 -18.71 -37.80
CA PHE A 409 -11.74 -19.49 -36.59
C PHE A 409 -13.10 -20.20 -36.67
N GLN A 410 -13.40 -21.09 -35.73
CA GLN A 410 -14.71 -21.71 -35.61
C GLN A 410 -15.42 -21.17 -34.37
N PHE A 411 -16.69 -20.84 -34.53
CA PHE A 411 -17.62 -20.45 -33.48
C PHE A 411 -18.78 -21.46 -33.45
N ASP A 412 -18.96 -22.19 -32.36
CA ASP A 412 -19.93 -23.29 -32.21
C ASP A 412 -19.92 -24.28 -33.40
N GLY A 413 -18.70 -24.62 -33.85
CA GLY A 413 -18.47 -25.49 -35.01
C GLY A 413 -18.81 -24.87 -36.39
N GLN A 414 -19.16 -23.59 -36.48
CA GLN A 414 -19.30 -22.84 -37.74
C GLN A 414 -18.02 -22.06 -38.07
N PRO A 415 -17.50 -22.10 -39.30
CA PRO A 415 -16.33 -21.32 -39.68
C PRO A 415 -16.66 -19.83 -39.84
N ILE A 416 -15.95 -18.98 -39.12
CA ILE A 416 -15.93 -17.52 -39.25
C ILE A 416 -14.65 -17.13 -40.00
N THR A 417 -14.80 -16.42 -41.13
CA THR A 417 -13.68 -15.91 -41.91
C THR A 417 -13.66 -14.39 -41.82
N VAL A 418 -12.62 -13.85 -41.17
CA VAL A 418 -12.40 -12.42 -41.05
C VAL A 418 -11.52 -11.97 -42.22
N THR A 419 -12.02 -11.02 -43.01
CA THR A 419 -11.27 -10.43 -44.14
C THR A 419 -11.00 -8.96 -43.86
N LEU A 420 -9.74 -8.57 -43.82
CA LEU A 420 -9.30 -7.20 -43.64
C LEU A 420 -9.44 -6.45 -44.98
N ALA A 421 -10.00 -5.24 -44.99
CA ALA A 421 -10.35 -4.52 -46.21
C ALA A 421 -9.10 -4.03 -46.99
N ASP A 422 -9.00 -4.37 -48.28
CA ASP A 422 -7.89 -4.00 -49.19
C ASP A 422 -8.21 -2.78 -50.09
N GLU A 423 -9.18 -1.92 -49.78
CA GLU A 423 -9.73 -1.09 -50.86
C GLU A 423 -8.83 0.05 -51.39
N LEU A 424 -7.73 0.47 -50.75
CA LEU A 424 -6.88 1.55 -51.27
C LEU A 424 -5.36 1.49 -50.96
N GLY A 425 -4.81 0.37 -50.49
CA GLY A 425 -3.35 0.22 -50.33
C GLY A 425 -2.73 1.01 -49.18
N VAL A 426 -3.39 1.04 -48.03
CA VAL A 426 -2.94 1.71 -46.79
C VAL A 426 -2.79 0.74 -45.61
N THR A 427 -3.11 -0.56 -45.76
CA THR A 427 -3.23 -1.51 -44.63
C THR A 427 -1.94 -1.68 -43.83
N TYR A 428 -0.77 -1.51 -44.45
CA TYR A 428 0.54 -1.68 -43.83
C TYR A 428 1.53 -0.67 -44.41
N GLY A 429 2.29 0.01 -43.55
CA GLY A 429 3.19 1.09 -43.93
C GLY A 429 3.95 1.69 -42.74
N PRO A 430 4.92 2.59 -42.98
CA PRO A 430 5.83 3.09 -41.94
C PRO A 430 5.15 3.89 -40.82
N ASN A 431 3.90 4.32 -41.04
CA ASN A 431 3.12 5.10 -40.07
C ASN A 431 1.93 4.33 -39.50
N VAL A 432 1.79 3.03 -39.78
CA VAL A 432 0.71 2.20 -39.24
C VAL A 432 1.18 1.64 -37.90
N SER A 433 0.37 1.87 -36.85
CA SER A 433 0.59 1.39 -35.49
C SER A 433 -0.09 0.04 -35.24
N PHE A 434 0.21 -0.61 -34.11
CA PHE A 434 -0.53 -1.80 -33.69
C PHE A 434 -1.99 -1.49 -33.32
N GLN A 435 -2.27 -0.27 -32.84
CA GLN A 435 -3.64 0.20 -32.61
C GLN A 435 -4.45 0.27 -33.92
N ASP A 436 -3.87 0.79 -34.99
CA ASP A 436 -4.54 0.84 -36.31
C ASP A 436 -4.86 -0.56 -36.87
N LEU A 437 -4.05 -1.56 -36.49
CA LEU A 437 -4.28 -2.96 -36.84
C LEU A 437 -5.38 -3.56 -35.96
N LEU A 438 -5.38 -3.27 -34.66
CA LEU A 438 -6.42 -3.70 -33.71
C LEU A 438 -7.80 -3.25 -34.18
N ASP A 439 -7.97 -1.96 -34.44
CA ASP A 439 -9.24 -1.37 -34.87
C ASP A 439 -9.75 -2.04 -36.17
N GLN A 440 -8.85 -2.38 -37.10
CA GLN A 440 -9.21 -3.06 -38.34
C GLN A 440 -9.64 -4.51 -38.11
N VAL A 441 -8.93 -5.23 -37.25
CA VAL A 441 -9.25 -6.61 -36.89
C VAL A 441 -10.57 -6.68 -36.14
N GLU A 442 -10.79 -5.77 -35.19
CA GLU A 442 -12.03 -5.64 -34.43
C GLU A 442 -13.24 -5.41 -35.35
N ASN A 443 -13.18 -4.36 -36.18
CA ASN A 443 -14.26 -4.03 -37.12
C ASN A 443 -14.54 -5.17 -38.12
N ALA A 444 -13.49 -5.79 -38.67
CA ALA A 444 -13.63 -6.89 -39.61
C ALA A 444 -14.19 -8.15 -38.95
N THR A 445 -13.84 -8.41 -37.69
CA THR A 445 -14.31 -9.56 -36.90
C THR A 445 -15.78 -9.38 -36.54
N GLN A 446 -16.16 -8.19 -36.08
CA GLN A 446 -17.56 -7.85 -35.82
C GLN A 446 -18.42 -8.03 -37.08
N GLN A 447 -17.95 -7.53 -38.24
CA GLN A 447 -18.66 -7.71 -39.51
C GLN A 447 -18.75 -9.19 -39.93
N ALA A 448 -17.70 -9.98 -39.75
CA ALA A 448 -17.68 -11.40 -40.10
C ALA A 448 -18.65 -12.23 -39.25
N LEU A 449 -18.79 -11.90 -37.96
CA LEU A 449 -19.75 -12.52 -37.04
C LEU A 449 -21.20 -12.21 -37.46
N VAL A 450 -21.47 -10.93 -37.80
CA VAL A 450 -22.78 -10.49 -38.32
C VAL A 450 -23.14 -11.22 -39.61
N ASP A 451 -22.19 -11.32 -40.55
CA ASP A 451 -22.39 -12.00 -41.83
C ASP A 451 -22.63 -13.51 -41.67
N ALA A 452 -22.03 -14.12 -40.63
CA ALA A 452 -22.25 -15.52 -40.27
C ALA A 452 -23.59 -15.76 -39.54
N GLY A 453 -24.34 -14.70 -39.22
CA GLY A 453 -25.65 -14.78 -38.56
C GLY A 453 -25.58 -14.95 -37.04
N VAL A 454 -24.42 -14.72 -36.43
CA VAL A 454 -24.26 -14.64 -34.97
C VAL A 454 -24.90 -13.32 -34.52
N THR A 455 -26.04 -13.40 -33.84
CA THR A 455 -26.91 -12.25 -33.51
C THR A 455 -27.11 -12.05 -32.00
N ALA A 456 -26.46 -12.87 -31.16
CA ALA A 456 -26.40 -12.67 -29.72
C ALA A 456 -25.39 -11.55 -29.39
N ASN A 457 -25.67 -10.76 -28.35
CA ASN A 457 -24.69 -9.83 -27.80
C ASN A 457 -23.66 -10.67 -27.03
N LEU A 458 -22.47 -10.89 -27.59
CA LEU A 458 -21.46 -11.82 -27.08
C LEU A 458 -20.33 -11.12 -26.29
N GLY A 459 -20.54 -9.90 -25.80
CA GLY A 459 -19.51 -9.15 -25.08
C GLY A 459 -18.15 -9.14 -25.80
N PHE A 460 -18.14 -9.07 -27.14
CA PHE A 460 -16.90 -9.18 -27.92
C PHE A 460 -16.04 -7.94 -27.69
N THR A 461 -14.80 -8.15 -27.25
CA THR A 461 -13.79 -7.11 -27.08
C THR A 461 -12.49 -7.48 -27.78
N ALA A 462 -11.78 -6.49 -28.28
CA ALA A 462 -10.45 -6.64 -28.88
C ALA A 462 -9.45 -5.77 -28.10
N ALA A 463 -8.32 -6.35 -27.71
CA ALA A 463 -7.26 -5.67 -26.98
C ALA A 463 -5.88 -6.01 -27.54
N LEU A 464 -4.89 -5.19 -27.20
CA LEU A 464 -3.48 -5.51 -27.42
C LEU A 464 -2.91 -6.16 -26.16
N GLY A 465 -2.21 -7.29 -26.32
CA GLY A 465 -1.47 -7.94 -25.24
C GLY A 465 -0.11 -7.29 -24.99
N GLN A 466 0.61 -7.80 -24.00
CA GLN A 466 1.98 -7.35 -23.72
C GLN A 466 2.95 -7.71 -24.85
N ALA A 467 4.04 -6.95 -24.99
CA ALA A 467 5.03 -7.22 -26.03
C ALA A 467 5.71 -8.59 -25.81
N VAL A 468 5.64 -9.46 -26.81
CA VAL A 468 6.19 -10.83 -26.71
C VAL A 468 7.40 -10.98 -27.64
N SER A 469 8.47 -11.57 -27.11
CA SER A 469 9.63 -11.98 -27.89
C SER A 469 9.31 -13.17 -28.79
N VAL A 470 9.66 -13.07 -30.07
CA VAL A 470 9.24 -14.03 -31.12
C VAL A 470 10.42 -14.66 -31.89
N GLY A 471 11.65 -14.45 -31.43
CA GLY A 471 12.83 -15.05 -32.06
C GLY A 471 14.17 -14.57 -31.51
N VAL A 472 15.25 -14.85 -32.25
CA VAL A 472 16.62 -14.43 -31.90
C VAL A 472 16.92 -13.01 -32.41
N GLY A 473 17.52 -12.16 -31.56
CA GLY A 473 17.99 -10.82 -31.93
C GLY A 473 17.03 -9.66 -31.64
N ASN A 474 16.39 -9.65 -30.46
CA ASN A 474 15.46 -8.59 -29.99
C ASN A 474 14.31 -8.31 -30.98
N GLN A 475 13.64 -9.36 -31.44
CA GLN A 475 12.45 -9.24 -32.28
C GLN A 475 11.21 -9.40 -31.41
N PHE A 476 10.41 -8.35 -31.32
CA PHE A 476 9.19 -8.30 -30.51
C PHE A 476 7.96 -8.09 -31.40
N THR A 477 6.83 -8.69 -31.01
CA THR A 477 5.49 -8.43 -31.57
C THR A 477 4.56 -7.96 -30.46
N LEU A 478 3.48 -7.29 -30.81
CA LEU A 478 2.37 -6.99 -29.91
C LEU A 478 1.19 -7.90 -30.29
N PRO A 479 0.79 -8.88 -29.45
CA PRO A 479 -0.35 -9.75 -29.73
C PRO A 479 -1.65 -8.97 -29.78
N LEU A 480 -2.58 -9.41 -30.65
CA LEU A 480 -3.96 -8.95 -30.65
C LEU A 480 -4.82 -10.03 -29.98
N VAL A 481 -5.50 -9.69 -28.89
CA VAL A 481 -6.36 -10.58 -28.13
C VAL A 481 -7.81 -10.26 -28.46
N LEU A 482 -8.56 -11.28 -28.89
CA LEU A 482 -9.99 -11.18 -29.13
C LEU A 482 -10.70 -12.00 -28.06
N THR A 483 -11.48 -11.33 -27.21
CA THR A 483 -12.22 -11.96 -26.11
C THR A 483 -13.69 -12.03 -26.47
N PHE A 484 -14.30 -13.16 -26.16
CA PHE A 484 -15.71 -13.42 -26.40
C PHE A 484 -16.34 -13.91 -25.11
N ASP A 485 -17.45 -13.30 -24.72
CA ASP A 485 -18.31 -13.70 -23.59
C ASP A 485 -19.12 -14.94 -23.97
N VAL A 486 -18.42 -16.07 -24.08
CA VAL A 486 -18.94 -17.40 -24.39
C VAL A 486 -18.02 -18.45 -23.78
N PRO A 487 -18.56 -19.62 -23.34
CA PRO A 487 -17.75 -20.71 -22.80
C PRO A 487 -16.54 -21.04 -23.66
N ALA A 488 -15.36 -21.27 -23.05
CA ALA A 488 -14.09 -21.45 -23.75
C ALA A 488 -14.11 -22.53 -24.88
N ASP A 489 -14.94 -23.57 -24.78
CA ASP A 489 -15.10 -24.60 -25.81
C ASP A 489 -15.94 -24.16 -27.05
N THR A 490 -16.56 -22.98 -27.01
CA THR A 490 -17.38 -22.42 -28.09
C THR A 490 -16.50 -21.93 -29.24
N ILE A 491 -15.26 -21.52 -28.96
CA ILE A 491 -14.33 -20.97 -29.95
C ILE A 491 -13.15 -21.92 -30.14
N THR A 492 -12.89 -22.32 -31.38
CA THR A 492 -11.73 -23.16 -31.72
C THR A 492 -11.06 -22.65 -32.99
N ALA A 493 -9.74 -22.63 -33.02
CA ALA A 493 -8.98 -22.27 -34.23
C ALA A 493 -7.79 -23.21 -34.43
N SER A 494 -7.32 -23.34 -35.67
CA SER A 494 -6.09 -24.08 -35.98
C SER A 494 -5.11 -23.20 -36.74
N SER A 495 -3.81 -23.36 -36.48
CA SER A 495 -2.76 -22.56 -37.14
C SER A 495 -2.71 -22.74 -38.66
N ASN A 496 -3.42 -23.75 -39.21
CA ASN A 496 -3.52 -24.01 -40.65
C ASN A 496 -4.58 -23.17 -41.37
N ASP A 497 -5.41 -22.41 -40.64
CA ASP A 497 -6.57 -21.69 -41.18
C ASP A 497 -6.30 -20.20 -41.51
N ILE A 498 -5.04 -19.77 -41.43
CA ILE A 498 -4.60 -18.43 -41.85
C ILE A 498 -4.27 -18.42 -43.35
N ILE A 499 -4.87 -17.50 -44.12
CA ILE A 499 -4.60 -17.33 -45.55
C ILE A 499 -3.82 -16.03 -45.78
N VAL A 500 -2.54 -16.17 -46.13
CA VAL A 500 -1.64 -15.07 -46.51
C VAL A 500 -1.60 -14.94 -48.04
N LEU A 501 -1.97 -13.78 -48.60
CA LEU A 501 -1.85 -13.49 -50.04
C LEU A 501 -0.80 -12.39 -50.27
N GLY A 502 0.45 -12.77 -50.58
CA GLY A 502 1.50 -11.80 -50.88
C GLY A 502 1.23 -10.96 -52.15
N ARG A 503 1.45 -9.65 -52.08
CA ARG A 503 1.48 -8.75 -53.24
C ARG A 503 2.75 -9.02 -54.04
N ASP A 504 2.61 -9.61 -55.23
CA ASP A 504 3.72 -9.80 -56.19
C ASP A 504 4.21 -8.44 -56.71
N SER A 505 5.27 -7.89 -56.11
CA SER A 505 6.11 -6.88 -56.75
C SER A 505 6.96 -7.57 -57.82
N GLY A 506 6.45 -7.54 -59.05
CA GLY A 506 7.00 -8.31 -60.16
C GLY A 506 8.51 -8.21 -60.41
N ASN A 507 9.03 -9.28 -61.02
CA ASN A 507 10.36 -9.48 -61.61
C ASN A 507 11.53 -9.83 -60.65
N ASN A 508 11.43 -10.95 -59.94
CA ASN A 508 12.51 -11.95 -59.95
C ASN A 508 11.98 -13.27 -59.38
N GLY A 509 12.12 -14.37 -60.12
CA GLY A 509 11.61 -15.70 -59.72
C GLY A 509 12.34 -16.34 -58.55
N ALA A 510 12.34 -15.69 -57.38
CA ALA A 510 12.61 -16.29 -56.09
C ALA A 510 11.31 -16.92 -55.57
N THR A 511 11.42 -18.12 -55.01
CA THR A 511 10.38 -18.73 -54.18
C THR A 511 9.98 -17.76 -53.06
N PRO A 512 8.68 -17.69 -52.67
CA PRO A 512 8.26 -16.83 -51.56
C PRO A 512 9.15 -17.08 -50.36
N SER A 513 9.83 -16.05 -49.84
CA SER A 513 10.36 -16.13 -48.48
C SER A 513 9.15 -16.21 -47.55
N THR A 514 9.20 -17.17 -46.64
CA THR A 514 8.24 -17.36 -45.57
C THR A 514 8.49 -16.27 -44.52
N ASP A 515 8.09 -15.03 -44.82
CA ASP A 515 8.33 -13.83 -43.98
C ASP A 515 7.12 -13.43 -43.13
N THR A 516 6.35 -14.39 -42.63
CA THR A 516 5.27 -14.06 -41.67
C THR A 516 5.01 -15.24 -40.76
N PHE A 517 5.46 -15.16 -39.50
CA PHE A 517 4.90 -15.95 -38.41
C PHE A 517 3.58 -15.28 -37.99
N GLY A 518 2.53 -15.50 -38.76
CA GLY A 518 1.17 -15.36 -38.24
C GLY A 518 0.88 -16.63 -37.43
N ALA A 519 1.14 -16.62 -36.13
CA ALA A 519 0.73 -17.72 -35.26
C ALA A 519 -0.64 -17.34 -34.67
N LEU A 520 -1.69 -18.03 -35.12
CA LEU A 520 -2.99 -18.01 -34.45
C LEU A 520 -2.95 -19.06 -33.34
N SER A 521 -2.98 -18.60 -32.08
CA SER A 521 -3.03 -19.46 -30.90
C SER A 521 -4.36 -19.22 -30.20
N THR A 522 -5.11 -20.28 -29.94
CA THR A 522 -6.20 -20.21 -28.96
C THR A 522 -5.58 -20.44 -27.59
N VAL A 523 -5.40 -19.38 -26.82
CA VAL A 523 -5.10 -19.50 -25.39
C VAL A 523 -6.42 -19.67 -24.68
N ARG A 524 -6.52 -20.68 -23.80
CA ARG A 524 -7.65 -20.83 -22.88
C ARG A 524 -7.32 -19.96 -21.68
N ILE A 525 -7.96 -18.82 -21.54
CA ILE A 525 -7.92 -18.05 -20.30
C ILE A 525 -9.26 -18.30 -19.63
N THR A 526 -9.23 -19.11 -18.56
CA THR A 526 -10.33 -19.18 -17.61
C THR A 526 -9.97 -18.16 -16.54
N GLU A 527 -10.46 -16.92 -16.66
CA GLU A 527 -10.58 -16.07 -15.48
C GLU A 527 -11.90 -16.46 -14.83
N GLU A 528 -11.83 -17.26 -13.76
CA GLU A 528 -12.93 -17.31 -12.81
C GLU A 528 -12.91 -15.97 -12.08
N GLU A 529 -13.95 -15.16 -12.25
CA GLU A 529 -14.12 -13.93 -11.48
C GLU A 529 -14.23 -14.28 -9.98
N LEU A 530 -13.61 -13.51 -9.09
CA LEU A 530 -13.75 -13.82 -7.66
C LEU A 530 -15.16 -13.47 -7.18
N ILE A 531 -15.71 -14.25 -6.25
CA ILE A 531 -16.93 -13.84 -5.54
C ILE A 531 -16.58 -12.60 -4.71
N ARG A 532 -17.08 -11.42 -5.11
CA ARG A 532 -16.75 -10.11 -4.53
C ARG A 532 -17.89 -9.52 -3.71
N LEU A 533 -17.59 -8.96 -2.54
CA LEU A 533 -18.51 -8.19 -1.69
C LEU A 533 -17.95 -6.78 -1.42
N ASN A 534 -18.80 -5.75 -1.43
CA ASN A 534 -18.42 -4.41 -0.96
C ASN A 534 -18.62 -4.33 0.56
N VAL A 535 -17.62 -3.80 1.27
CA VAL A 535 -17.63 -3.65 2.73
C VAL A 535 -17.36 -2.19 3.08
N GLU A 536 -18.18 -1.59 3.93
CA GLU A 536 -18.02 -0.20 4.36
C GLU A 536 -17.75 -0.14 5.86
N LEU A 537 -16.71 0.59 6.25
CA LEU A 537 -16.30 0.78 7.63
C LEU A 537 -16.34 2.26 7.99
N ASP A 538 -17.19 2.61 8.95
CA ASP A 538 -17.38 4.00 9.36
C ASP A 538 -17.38 4.15 10.89
N ASP A 539 -16.27 4.63 11.48
CA ASP A 539 -16.13 4.87 12.93
C ASP A 539 -16.33 3.61 13.79
N VAL A 540 -15.92 2.45 13.28
CA VAL A 540 -16.00 1.16 13.98
C VAL A 540 -15.15 1.21 15.25
N GLY A 541 -15.78 0.90 16.39
CA GLY A 541 -15.15 0.97 17.71
C GLY A 541 -14.97 2.39 18.29
N LYS A 542 -15.42 3.45 17.60
CA LYS A 542 -15.42 4.85 18.07
C LYS A 542 -14.06 5.34 18.61
N GLY A 543 -12.99 5.03 17.86
CA GLY A 543 -11.61 5.39 18.21
C GLY A 543 -10.94 4.47 19.23
N SER A 544 -11.43 3.24 19.37
CA SER A 544 -10.85 2.14 20.13
C SER A 544 -11.15 0.83 19.38
N MET A 545 -10.50 -0.27 19.76
CA MET A 545 -10.70 -1.58 19.12
C MET A 545 -12.18 -2.02 19.14
N GLY A 546 -12.77 -2.24 17.97
CA GLY A 546 -14.06 -2.90 17.77
C GLY A 546 -13.94 -4.42 17.72
N GLY A 547 -15.03 -5.10 17.34
CA GLY A 547 -15.09 -6.56 17.23
C GLY A 547 -14.60 -7.11 15.89
N ASP A 548 -15.02 -8.33 15.60
CA ASP A 548 -14.75 -9.05 14.36
C ASP A 548 -15.80 -8.76 13.27
N ALA A 549 -15.36 -8.80 12.00
CA ALA A 549 -16.24 -8.79 10.84
C ALA A 549 -16.16 -10.15 10.10
N LEU A 550 -17.29 -10.80 9.86
CA LEU A 550 -17.37 -12.08 9.14
C LEU A 550 -18.46 -12.09 8.07
N PHE A 551 -18.05 -12.08 6.80
CA PHE A 551 -19.00 -12.10 5.68
C PHE A 551 -18.71 -13.28 4.75
N GLY A 552 -19.69 -14.17 4.60
CA GLY A 552 -19.40 -15.47 4.00
C GLY A 552 -20.62 -16.27 3.61
N ALA A 553 -20.37 -17.52 3.24
CA ALA A 553 -21.42 -18.47 2.96
C ALA A 553 -22.00 -19.06 4.25
N MET A 554 -23.30 -19.34 4.24
CA MET A 554 -24.00 -20.01 5.35
C MET A 554 -23.41 -21.37 5.73
N SER A 555 -22.80 -22.07 4.77
CA SER A 555 -22.16 -23.35 5.04
C SER A 555 -20.70 -23.16 5.47
N THR A 556 -20.41 -23.53 6.71
CA THR A 556 -19.09 -23.38 7.36
C THR A 556 -18.31 -24.70 7.50
N GLY A 557 -18.83 -25.80 6.93
CA GLY A 557 -18.38 -27.17 7.20
C GLY A 557 -17.10 -27.65 6.51
N ARG A 558 -16.28 -26.78 5.91
CA ARG A 558 -15.05 -27.22 5.22
C ARG A 558 -13.83 -27.36 6.14
N GLN A 559 -13.92 -26.93 7.40
CA GLN A 559 -12.77 -26.92 8.33
C GLN A 559 -12.54 -28.30 8.98
N GLY A 560 -11.34 -28.85 8.80
CA GLY A 560 -10.79 -29.90 9.67
C GLY A 560 -11.45 -31.30 9.62
N GLY A 561 -11.51 -31.93 8.44
CA GLY A 561 -11.82 -33.36 8.32
C GLY A 561 -13.31 -33.74 8.31
N ASP A 562 -14.20 -32.80 8.01
CA ASP A 562 -15.65 -33.04 7.86
C ASP A 562 -16.04 -33.54 6.44
N ASP A 563 -17.23 -34.13 6.34
CA ASP A 563 -17.60 -35.22 5.42
C ASP A 563 -18.10 -34.81 4.01
N GLY A 564 -17.82 -33.59 3.56
CA GLY A 564 -18.25 -33.11 2.24
C GLY A 564 -19.78 -32.96 2.13
N THR A 565 -20.41 -32.44 3.18
CA THR A 565 -21.85 -32.14 3.20
C THR A 565 -22.23 -30.84 2.49
N SER A 566 -21.26 -30.03 2.07
CA SER A 566 -21.48 -28.78 1.33
C SER A 566 -20.28 -28.38 0.46
N ASP A 567 -20.55 -27.74 -0.68
CA ASP A 567 -19.58 -27.30 -1.70
C ASP A 567 -19.43 -25.76 -1.74
N SER A 568 -20.01 -25.01 -0.78
CA SER A 568 -19.96 -23.54 -0.80
C SER A 568 -18.58 -23.01 -0.41
N ILE A 569 -18.07 -22.06 -1.20
CA ILE A 569 -16.66 -21.66 -1.16
C ILE A 569 -16.43 -20.47 -0.20
N GLY A 570 -17.45 -19.67 0.13
CA GLY A 570 -17.30 -18.39 0.87
C GLY A 570 -17.12 -17.21 -0.09
N ILE A 571 -16.97 -15.98 0.44
CA ILE A 571 -16.61 -14.79 -0.36
C ILE A 571 -15.10 -14.74 -0.54
N GLN A 572 -14.63 -14.48 -1.76
CA GLN A 572 -13.20 -14.53 -2.12
C GLN A 572 -12.56 -13.15 -2.24
N GLN A 573 -13.35 -12.09 -2.45
CA GLN A 573 -12.85 -10.72 -2.53
C GLN A 573 -13.68 -9.76 -1.69
N PHE A 574 -13.02 -8.92 -0.91
CA PHE A 574 -13.62 -7.76 -0.25
C PHE A 574 -13.08 -6.47 -0.87
N ASP A 575 -13.99 -5.60 -1.26
CA ASP A 575 -13.68 -4.22 -1.60
C ASP A 575 -14.14 -3.35 -0.44
N ILE A 576 -13.17 -2.99 0.40
CA ILE A 576 -13.34 -2.26 1.65
C ILE A 576 -13.23 -0.76 1.39
N GLU A 577 -14.25 -0.02 1.81
CA GLU A 577 -14.32 1.43 1.82
C GLU A 577 -14.27 1.92 3.27
N VAL A 578 -13.34 2.83 3.57
CA VAL A 578 -13.10 3.37 4.91
C VAL A 578 -13.44 4.85 4.94
N ASP A 579 -14.54 5.18 5.59
CA ASP A 579 -15.06 6.56 5.67
C ASP A 579 -14.43 7.33 6.82
N ARG A 580 -14.68 6.89 8.05
CA ARG A 580 -14.07 7.44 9.27
C ARG A 580 -13.22 6.37 9.95
N SER A 581 -12.20 6.83 10.68
CA SER A 581 -11.20 5.94 11.27
C SER A 581 -11.84 4.79 12.04
N SER A 582 -11.51 3.56 11.65
CA SER A 582 -12.16 2.33 12.08
C SER A 582 -11.12 1.34 12.61
N GLN A 583 -11.43 0.68 13.73
CA GLN A 583 -10.53 -0.31 14.35
C GLN A 583 -11.27 -1.62 14.57
N LEU A 584 -10.73 -2.73 14.07
CA LEU A 584 -11.31 -4.06 14.15
C LEU A 584 -10.31 -5.10 14.65
N GLN A 585 -10.81 -6.17 15.26
CA GLN A 585 -10.00 -7.34 15.59
C GLN A 585 -9.65 -8.10 14.31
N THR A 586 -10.61 -8.77 13.69
CA THR A 586 -10.39 -9.54 12.45
C THR A 586 -11.39 -9.19 11.35
N ILE A 587 -10.98 -9.40 10.09
CA ILE A 587 -11.88 -9.32 8.92
C ILE A 587 -11.79 -10.62 8.15
N ASN A 588 -12.90 -11.37 8.13
CA ASN A 588 -12.90 -12.76 7.74
C ASN A 588 -14.00 -13.10 6.73
N SER A 589 -13.72 -14.13 5.93
CA SER A 589 -14.71 -14.86 5.16
C SER A 589 -14.77 -16.30 5.65
N THR A 590 -15.98 -16.87 5.66
CA THR A 590 -16.21 -18.26 6.07
C THR A 590 -15.37 -19.23 5.26
N ASN A 591 -14.94 -20.34 5.87
CA ASN A 591 -14.13 -21.38 5.22
C ASN A 591 -12.75 -20.91 4.73
N ASN A 592 -12.20 -19.83 5.30
CA ASN A 592 -10.91 -19.28 4.87
C ASN A 592 -10.88 -18.94 3.36
N ALA A 593 -11.98 -18.39 2.85
CA ALA A 593 -12.17 -18.19 1.42
C ALA A 593 -11.55 -16.92 0.88
N LEU A 594 -11.30 -15.93 1.74
CA LEU A 594 -10.87 -14.59 1.34
C LEU A 594 -9.49 -14.64 0.67
N GLU A 595 -9.38 -14.13 -0.54
CA GLU A 595 -8.13 -14.14 -1.32
C GLU A 595 -7.62 -12.74 -1.62
N VAL A 596 -8.52 -11.80 -1.89
CA VAL A 596 -8.20 -10.43 -2.30
C VAL A 596 -8.94 -9.44 -1.42
N VAL A 597 -8.22 -8.44 -0.92
CA VAL A 597 -8.76 -7.31 -0.19
C VAL A 597 -8.27 -6.04 -0.87
N ASN A 598 -9.20 -5.25 -1.41
CA ASN A 598 -8.90 -3.89 -1.87
C ASN A 598 -9.40 -2.92 -0.81
N ILE A 599 -8.58 -1.93 -0.43
CA ILE A 599 -8.90 -0.98 0.63
C ILE A 599 -8.78 0.42 0.05
N THR A 600 -9.81 1.23 0.24
CA THR A 600 -9.90 2.61 -0.27
C THR A 600 -10.54 3.50 0.78
N ASN A 601 -10.25 4.80 0.74
CA ASN A 601 -11.05 5.77 1.49
C ASN A 601 -12.31 6.13 0.71
N GLY A 602 -13.42 6.23 1.43
CA GLY A 602 -14.74 6.49 0.87
C GLY A 602 -15.31 7.87 1.12
N GLU A 603 -16.47 8.11 0.50
CA GLU A 603 -17.36 9.21 0.88
C GLU A 603 -18.45 8.65 1.80
N ASN A 604 -18.77 9.34 2.89
CA ASN A 604 -19.80 8.88 3.83
C ASN A 604 -21.19 8.97 3.16
N ASP A 605 -21.66 7.89 2.53
CA ASP A 605 -22.88 7.89 1.70
C ASP A 605 -24.05 7.12 2.33
N GLY A 606 -23.81 6.49 3.50
CA GLY A 606 -24.76 5.68 4.22
C GLY A 606 -26.04 6.42 4.69
N PRO A 607 -27.14 5.69 4.92
CA PRO A 607 -28.44 6.24 5.33
C PRO A 607 -28.39 7.02 6.67
N ASN A 608 -27.39 6.74 7.50
CA ASN A 608 -27.19 7.36 8.81
C ASN A 608 -26.05 8.40 8.83
N ASN A 609 -25.59 8.89 7.68
CA ASN A 609 -24.55 9.91 7.60
C ASN A 609 -24.94 11.17 8.41
N THR A 610 -24.06 11.57 9.33
CA THR A 610 -24.23 12.78 10.17
C THR A 610 -23.33 13.94 9.76
N THR A 611 -22.44 13.72 8.79
CA THR A 611 -21.45 14.67 8.29
C THR A 611 -21.87 15.24 6.94
N THR A 612 -21.18 16.29 6.48
CA THR A 612 -21.37 16.85 5.14
C THR A 612 -20.06 16.66 4.38
N ALA A 613 -20.08 16.62 3.04
CA ALA A 613 -18.88 16.50 2.20
C ALA A 613 -17.75 17.53 2.47
N ALA A 614 -17.99 18.57 3.27
CA ALA A 614 -16.96 19.53 3.71
C ALA A 614 -16.29 19.18 5.05
N ASP A 615 -16.84 18.21 5.80
CA ASP A 615 -16.41 17.73 7.12
C ASP A 615 -15.95 16.25 7.07
N GLU A 616 -15.88 15.64 5.88
CA GLU A 616 -15.39 14.26 5.71
C GLU A 616 -13.93 14.14 6.16
N MET A 617 -13.73 13.29 7.15
CA MET A 617 -12.39 12.94 7.65
C MET A 617 -11.85 11.84 6.75
N ILE A 618 -10.56 11.90 6.42
CA ILE A 618 -9.87 10.77 5.79
C ILE A 618 -9.72 9.70 6.89
N GLY A 619 -10.38 8.56 6.74
CA GLY A 619 -10.41 7.50 7.74
C GLY A 619 -9.17 6.60 7.73
N ASP A 620 -8.60 6.34 8.90
CA ASP A 620 -7.54 5.33 9.10
C ASP A 620 -8.16 3.94 9.33
N LEU A 621 -7.44 2.87 9.00
CA LEU A 621 -7.90 1.50 9.25
C LEU A 621 -6.88 0.73 10.08
N THR A 622 -7.32 0.22 11.23
CA THR A 622 -6.55 -0.69 12.08
C THR A 622 -7.19 -2.08 12.14
N VAL A 623 -6.44 -3.14 11.82
CA VAL A 623 -6.88 -4.54 11.93
C VAL A 623 -5.75 -5.39 12.53
N ARG A 624 -5.86 -5.72 13.83
CA ARG A 624 -4.74 -6.28 14.62
C ARG A 624 -5.00 -7.64 15.28
N GLY A 625 -6.02 -8.39 14.88
CA GLY A 625 -6.42 -9.64 15.53
C GLY A 625 -6.99 -9.43 16.94
N VAL A 626 -7.20 -10.53 17.67
CA VAL A 626 -7.89 -10.53 18.97
C VAL A 626 -7.33 -9.50 19.97
N ALA A 627 -8.24 -8.77 20.62
CA ALA A 627 -7.90 -7.86 21.70
C ALA A 627 -7.62 -8.67 22.97
N ASN A 628 -6.42 -8.53 23.54
CA ASN A 628 -5.98 -9.20 24.78
C ASN A 628 -5.83 -10.74 24.70
N PRO A 629 -4.91 -11.25 23.87
CA PRO A 629 -4.63 -12.69 23.68
C PRO A 629 -4.18 -13.41 24.96
N SER A 630 -3.65 -12.67 25.95
CA SER A 630 -3.11 -13.22 27.20
C SER A 630 -4.18 -13.79 28.15
N VAL A 631 -5.48 -13.57 27.87
CA VAL A 631 -6.58 -14.32 28.49
C VAL A 631 -6.71 -15.69 27.80
N VAL A 632 -5.60 -16.44 27.80
CA VAL A 632 -5.53 -17.74 27.15
C VAL A 632 -6.60 -18.63 27.75
N ASN A 633 -7.51 -19.05 26.88
CA ASN A 633 -8.45 -20.14 27.05
C ASN A 633 -7.67 -21.47 27.15
N THR A 634 -6.78 -21.60 28.13
CA THR A 634 -6.30 -22.92 28.52
C THR A 634 -7.56 -23.64 29.01
N GLY A 635 -7.91 -24.75 28.36
CA GLY A 635 -9.07 -25.61 28.65
C GLY A 635 -9.14 -26.19 30.09
N THR A 636 -8.45 -25.56 31.03
CA THR A 636 -8.64 -25.67 32.47
C THR A 636 -8.59 -24.26 33.09
N VAL A 637 -9.77 -23.74 33.44
CA VAL A 637 -9.95 -22.57 34.32
C VAL A 637 -8.99 -22.66 35.51
N ALA A 638 -7.91 -21.88 35.46
CA ALA A 638 -6.92 -21.82 36.53
C ALA A 638 -6.22 -20.45 36.64
N ASP A 639 -6.94 -19.35 36.39
CA ASP A 639 -6.69 -18.13 37.17
C ASP A 639 -7.87 -17.85 38.13
N PRO A 640 -7.73 -18.11 39.43
CA PRO A 640 -8.75 -17.82 40.44
C PRO A 640 -8.76 -16.36 40.92
N VAL A 641 -7.98 -15.44 40.36
CA VAL A 641 -7.85 -14.06 40.90
C VAL A 641 -8.86 -13.06 40.32
N LEU A 642 -9.41 -13.30 39.13
CA LEU A 642 -10.45 -12.43 38.52
C LEU A 642 -11.87 -13.02 38.51
N VAL A 643 -12.09 -14.19 39.13
CA VAL A 643 -13.45 -14.74 39.31
C VAL A 643 -14.13 -14.08 40.52
N ASN A 644 -14.39 -12.78 40.41
CA ASN A 644 -15.57 -12.24 41.07
C ASN A 644 -16.74 -12.60 40.15
N GLY A 645 -17.49 -13.64 40.52
CA GLY A 645 -18.59 -14.26 39.74
C GLY A 645 -19.78 -13.32 39.48
N GLN A 646 -19.51 -12.22 38.79
CA GLN A 646 -20.41 -11.14 38.44
C GLN A 646 -19.77 -10.14 37.44
N SER A 647 -18.67 -10.50 36.77
CA SER A 647 -18.09 -9.66 35.71
C SER A 647 -18.73 -10.07 34.38
N GLY A 648 -19.73 -9.29 33.94
CA GLY A 648 -20.32 -9.40 32.60
C GLY A 648 -19.42 -8.78 31.55
N VAL A 649 -18.19 -9.28 31.44
CA VAL A 649 -17.28 -8.95 30.33
C VAL A 649 -17.59 -9.97 29.24
N ALA A 650 -17.91 -9.51 28.04
CA ALA A 650 -18.14 -10.37 26.88
C ALA A 650 -16.91 -11.29 26.69
N THR A 651 -17.16 -12.56 26.40
CA THR A 651 -16.10 -13.50 26.02
C THR A 651 -15.81 -13.28 24.54
N ASP A 652 -14.58 -12.91 24.20
CA ASP A 652 -14.10 -12.87 22.82
C ASP A 652 -14.08 -14.30 22.26
N GLY A 653 -15.02 -14.64 21.39
CA GLY A 653 -15.22 -16.01 20.90
C GLY A 653 -15.45 -16.01 19.39
N PRO A 654 -14.88 -16.98 18.66
CA PRO A 654 -14.96 -16.98 17.21
C PRO A 654 -16.39 -17.11 16.70
N MET A 655 -16.74 -16.29 15.70
CA MET A 655 -17.96 -16.50 14.92
C MET A 655 -17.89 -17.80 14.10
N PRO A 656 -19.03 -18.49 13.89
CA PRO A 656 -19.03 -19.78 13.20
C PRO A 656 -18.47 -19.69 11.77
N GLY A 657 -17.51 -20.55 11.44
CA GLY A 657 -16.83 -20.55 10.14
C GLY A 657 -15.58 -19.66 10.06
N ALA A 658 -15.27 -18.88 11.11
CA ALA A 658 -14.03 -18.10 11.25
C ALA A 658 -13.09 -18.65 12.35
N VAL A 659 -13.38 -19.82 12.95
CA VAL A 659 -12.63 -20.34 14.11
C VAL A 659 -11.10 -20.36 13.96
N PRO A 660 -10.50 -20.78 12.83
CA PRO A 660 -9.05 -20.76 12.64
C PRO A 660 -8.49 -19.33 12.46
N GLN A 661 -9.33 -18.41 11.99
CA GLN A 661 -8.99 -17.04 11.61
C GLN A 661 -9.28 -16.03 12.74
N HIS A 662 -9.93 -16.50 13.82
CA HIS A 662 -10.11 -15.77 15.07
C HIS A 662 -8.86 -15.92 15.93
N ASN A 663 -7.82 -15.17 15.59
CA ASN A 663 -6.51 -15.35 16.18
C ASN A 663 -5.78 -14.02 16.35
N GLU A 664 -4.46 -14.10 16.56
CA GLU A 664 -3.61 -12.98 16.89
C GLU A 664 -3.37 -12.01 15.72
N PHE A 665 -3.84 -12.32 14.51
CA PHE A 665 -3.65 -11.51 13.30
C PHE A 665 -4.98 -11.01 12.75
N GLY A 666 -4.96 -9.86 12.08
CA GLY A 666 -6.15 -9.24 11.48
C GLY A 666 -6.67 -9.97 10.25
N PHE A 667 -5.76 -10.53 9.44
CA PHE A 667 -6.07 -11.33 8.25
C PHE A 667 -5.31 -12.67 8.26
N SER A 668 -5.97 -13.73 7.80
CA SER A 668 -5.36 -15.06 7.63
C SER A 668 -5.45 -15.54 6.18
N ASP A 669 -4.31 -15.99 5.63
CA ASP A 669 -4.18 -16.66 4.33
C ASP A 669 -4.74 -15.86 3.14
N VAL A 670 -4.67 -14.53 3.20
CA VAL A 670 -5.05 -13.62 2.12
C VAL A 670 -3.86 -13.41 1.21
N ARG A 671 -4.00 -13.63 -0.10
CA ARG A 671 -2.89 -13.45 -1.06
C ARG A 671 -2.69 -12.01 -1.49
N VAL A 672 -3.74 -11.19 -1.54
CA VAL A 672 -3.61 -9.79 -1.99
C VAL A 672 -4.28 -8.86 -0.98
N ILE A 673 -3.50 -7.93 -0.42
CA ILE A 673 -4.01 -6.76 0.31
C ILE A 673 -3.52 -5.52 -0.43
N ASN A 674 -4.45 -4.78 -1.02
CA ASN A 674 -4.17 -3.64 -1.87
C ASN A 674 -4.79 -2.36 -1.27
N GLY A 675 -3.97 -1.61 -0.56
CA GLY A 675 -4.26 -0.30 0.01
C GLY A 675 -3.71 0.87 -0.80
N ALA A 676 -3.26 0.68 -2.04
CA ALA A 676 -2.58 1.73 -2.82
C ALA A 676 -3.40 3.01 -3.04
N ALA A 677 -4.72 2.95 -2.88
CA ALA A 677 -5.64 4.08 -2.97
C ALA A 677 -6.06 4.66 -1.61
N MET A 678 -5.52 4.13 -0.50
CA MET A 678 -5.69 4.69 0.84
C MET A 678 -4.85 5.97 1.01
N VAL A 679 -5.50 6.96 1.60
CA VAL A 679 -4.90 8.23 2.03
C VAL A 679 -4.84 8.31 3.56
N GLY A 680 -5.74 7.61 4.26
CA GLY A 680 -5.63 7.36 5.70
C GLY A 680 -4.56 6.32 5.99
N ALA A 681 -4.10 6.28 7.25
CA ALA A 681 -3.09 5.32 7.67
C ALA A 681 -3.67 3.89 7.71
N LEU A 682 -2.88 2.92 7.27
CA LEU A 682 -3.13 1.50 7.36
C LEU A 682 -2.29 0.90 8.46
N ASP A 683 -2.93 0.13 9.34
CA ASP A 683 -2.29 -0.56 10.44
C ASP A 683 -2.80 -2.01 10.47
N ILE A 684 -2.08 -2.92 9.82
CA ILE A 684 -2.57 -4.25 9.47
C ILE A 684 -1.60 -5.33 9.94
N THR A 685 -2.14 -6.38 10.56
CA THR A 685 -1.40 -7.61 10.83
C THR A 685 -1.99 -8.77 10.02
N ALA A 686 -1.13 -9.56 9.38
CA ALA A 686 -1.52 -10.68 8.52
C ALA A 686 -0.67 -11.92 8.80
N GLU A 687 -1.25 -13.10 8.61
CA GLU A 687 -0.51 -14.36 8.64
C GLU A 687 -0.74 -15.23 7.40
N LEU A 688 0.28 -16.02 7.04
CA LEU A 688 0.21 -17.11 6.08
C LEU A 688 0.49 -18.43 6.80
N THR A 689 -0.55 -19.25 6.94
CA THR A 689 -0.54 -20.54 7.62
C THR A 689 -0.30 -21.69 6.64
N GLU A 690 -0.23 -22.93 7.16
CA GLU A 690 -0.09 -24.14 6.33
C GLU A 690 -1.24 -24.35 5.33
N GLU A 691 -2.40 -23.71 5.56
CA GLU A 691 -3.59 -23.82 4.70
C GLU A 691 -3.40 -23.16 3.32
N THR A 692 -2.46 -22.22 3.19
CA THR A 692 -2.08 -21.61 1.90
C THR A 692 -1.66 -22.64 0.86
N VAL A 693 -1.08 -23.77 1.29
CA VAL A 693 -0.64 -24.85 0.40
C VAL A 693 -1.84 -25.52 -0.27
N GLU A 694 -2.91 -25.80 0.47
CA GLU A 694 -4.14 -26.37 -0.11
C GLU A 694 -4.89 -25.31 -0.93
N LYS A 695 -4.88 -24.05 -0.49
CA LYS A 695 -5.63 -22.94 -1.08
C LYS A 695 -5.06 -22.46 -2.42
N TYR A 696 -3.75 -22.26 -2.51
CA TYR A 696 -3.10 -21.64 -3.67
C TYR A 696 -2.07 -22.54 -4.35
N LEU A 697 -1.30 -23.31 -3.59
CA LEU A 697 -0.06 -23.94 -4.08
C LEU A 697 -0.23 -25.42 -4.46
N ASN A 698 -1.43 -25.82 -4.90
CA ASN A 698 -1.79 -27.23 -5.18
C ASN A 698 -1.75 -27.60 -6.69
N ILE A 699 -1.35 -26.66 -7.54
CA ILE A 699 -1.42 -26.80 -9.00
C ILE A 699 -0.26 -27.68 -9.49
N GLN A 700 -0.56 -28.58 -10.41
CA GLN A 700 0.44 -29.45 -11.01
C GLN A 700 0.82 -28.86 -12.36
N ASP A 701 2.09 -28.45 -12.55
CA ASP A 701 2.61 -27.94 -13.84
C ASP A 701 2.14 -28.83 -14.99
N THR A 702 1.20 -28.29 -15.78
CA THR A 702 0.65 -28.95 -16.97
C THR A 702 1.20 -28.35 -18.26
N GLY A 703 2.06 -27.34 -18.15
CA GLY A 703 2.60 -26.52 -19.22
C GLY A 703 3.99 -26.94 -19.68
N SER A 704 4.60 -26.09 -20.52
CA SER A 704 6.02 -26.16 -20.88
C SER A 704 6.82 -24.98 -20.32
N ASN A 705 6.14 -24.09 -19.59
CA ASN A 705 6.69 -22.97 -18.83
C ASN A 705 6.13 -23.14 -17.41
N GLY A 706 6.97 -23.50 -16.45
CA GLY A 706 6.55 -23.70 -15.05
C GLY A 706 6.18 -22.39 -14.35
N GLU A 707 6.60 -21.24 -14.88
CA GLU A 707 6.32 -19.91 -14.30
C GLU A 707 4.92 -19.35 -14.66
N ALA A 708 4.06 -20.13 -15.30
CA ALA A 708 2.77 -19.64 -15.81
C ALA A 708 1.58 -19.89 -14.85
N ASP A 709 1.80 -20.71 -13.82
CA ASP A 709 0.86 -21.08 -12.77
C ASP A 709 1.25 -20.52 -11.39
N ASP A 710 2.30 -19.71 -11.31
CA ASP A 710 2.75 -19.09 -10.06
C ASP A 710 1.69 -18.15 -9.48
N VAL A 711 1.55 -18.17 -8.14
CA VAL A 711 0.60 -17.34 -7.41
C VAL A 711 1.37 -16.29 -6.61
N ALA A 712 1.24 -15.04 -7.02
CA ALA A 712 1.83 -13.93 -6.29
C ALA A 712 0.99 -13.56 -5.05
N PHE A 713 1.70 -13.31 -3.95
CA PHE A 713 1.22 -12.73 -2.71
C PHE A 713 1.66 -11.27 -2.66
N ASN A 714 0.72 -10.33 -2.80
CA ASN A 714 1.03 -8.91 -2.96
C ASN A 714 0.36 -8.08 -1.85
N TYR A 715 1.20 -7.40 -1.08
CA TYR A 715 0.78 -6.47 -0.03
C TYR A 715 1.26 -5.08 -0.41
N THR A 716 0.35 -4.15 -0.61
CA THR A 716 0.65 -2.77 -0.98
C THR A 716 -0.09 -1.85 -0.03
N LEU A 717 0.64 -1.00 0.69
CA LEU A 717 0.05 -0.01 1.60
C LEU A 717 -0.23 1.30 0.85
N GLY A 718 -0.65 2.32 1.57
CA GLY A 718 -1.20 3.57 1.07
C GLY A 718 -0.16 4.67 0.86
N THR A 719 -0.58 5.90 1.12
CA THR A 719 0.22 7.12 0.91
C THR A 719 0.51 7.90 2.19
N ASN A 720 0.17 7.29 3.34
CA ASN A 720 0.36 7.85 4.67
C ASN A 720 1.35 6.97 5.44
N ASN A 721 1.68 7.33 6.68
CA ASN A 721 2.56 6.51 7.50
C ASN A 721 1.83 5.24 7.93
N ASP A 722 2.16 4.13 7.28
CA ASP A 722 1.48 2.86 7.44
C ASP A 722 2.32 1.88 8.27
N GLU A 723 1.66 0.89 8.85
CA GLU A 723 2.27 -0.16 9.65
C GLU A 723 1.75 -1.54 9.24
N PHE A 724 2.67 -2.45 8.91
CA PHE A 724 2.33 -3.76 8.38
C PHE A 724 3.22 -4.86 8.95
N LEU A 725 2.59 -5.90 9.50
CA LEU A 725 3.26 -7.12 9.94
C LEU A 725 2.72 -8.32 9.18
N LEU A 726 3.63 -9.05 8.52
CA LEU A 726 3.37 -10.32 7.85
C LEU A 726 4.09 -11.46 8.57
N ASN A 727 3.33 -12.37 9.17
CA ASN A 727 3.86 -13.60 9.79
C ASN A 727 3.65 -14.81 8.87
N MET A 728 4.73 -15.45 8.43
CA MET A 728 4.67 -16.62 7.56
C MET A 728 5.06 -17.88 8.33
N SER A 729 4.20 -18.90 8.27
CA SER A 729 4.49 -20.21 8.85
C SER A 729 5.60 -20.92 8.07
N ASP A 730 6.60 -21.42 8.79
CA ASP A 730 7.65 -22.26 8.22
C ASP A 730 7.10 -23.57 7.61
N GLU A 731 5.95 -24.06 8.10
CA GLU A 731 5.27 -25.24 7.58
C GLU A 731 4.66 -25.00 6.18
N ALA A 732 4.11 -23.81 5.92
CA ALA A 732 3.64 -23.41 4.60
C ALA A 732 4.77 -23.54 3.54
N LEU A 733 6.00 -23.30 3.97
CA LEU A 733 7.21 -23.35 3.13
C LEU A 733 7.90 -24.74 3.16
N ARG A 734 7.43 -25.70 3.95
CA ARG A 734 8.11 -27.00 4.23
C ARG A 734 7.79 -28.13 3.26
N ALA A 735 6.64 -28.14 2.59
CA ALA A 735 6.19 -29.28 1.77
C ALA A 735 7.11 -29.56 0.56
N ALA A 736 7.71 -30.75 0.44
CA ALA A 736 8.65 -31.07 -0.65
C ALA A 736 7.91 -31.40 -1.97
N GLY A 737 8.07 -30.55 -3.00
CA GLY A 737 7.51 -30.73 -4.34
C GLY A 737 7.97 -29.60 -5.28
N THR A 738 8.06 -29.85 -6.59
CA THR A 738 8.53 -28.89 -7.60
C THR A 738 7.40 -28.01 -8.16
N GLY A 739 6.30 -27.82 -7.43
CA GLY A 739 5.11 -27.11 -7.94
C GLY A 739 4.20 -26.62 -6.81
N SER A 740 4.81 -26.24 -5.69
CA SER A 740 4.17 -25.46 -4.62
C SER A 740 5.15 -24.40 -4.12
N ARG A 741 6.20 -24.15 -4.90
CA ARG A 741 7.47 -23.55 -4.47
C ARG A 741 8.06 -22.67 -5.56
N GLU A 742 7.91 -23.04 -6.84
CA GLU A 742 8.06 -22.06 -7.94
C GLU A 742 6.94 -21.01 -7.82
N ASP A 743 5.82 -21.42 -7.24
CA ASP A 743 4.55 -20.74 -7.24
C ASP A 743 4.34 -19.76 -6.07
N PHE A 744 5.36 -19.53 -5.23
CA PHE A 744 5.26 -18.71 -4.02
C PHE A 744 6.18 -17.48 -4.10
N ASP A 745 5.62 -16.40 -4.64
CA ASP A 745 6.26 -15.09 -4.69
C ASP A 745 5.56 -14.14 -3.74
N THR A 746 6.32 -13.42 -2.92
CA THR A 746 5.78 -12.43 -1.98
C THR A 746 6.39 -11.06 -2.26
N THR A 747 5.54 -10.05 -2.37
CA THR A 747 5.94 -8.65 -2.52
C THR A 747 5.20 -7.80 -1.50
N THR A 748 5.95 -7.08 -0.68
CA THR A 748 5.41 -6.07 0.25
C THR A 748 5.92 -4.69 -0.15
N SER A 749 5.03 -3.71 -0.27
CA SER A 749 5.36 -2.33 -0.63
C SER A 749 4.71 -1.36 0.34
N GLY A 750 5.50 -0.52 1.02
CA GLY A 750 5.01 0.55 1.90
C GLY A 750 4.29 1.63 1.11
N GLY A 751 4.91 2.12 0.03
CA GLY A 751 4.26 3.09 -0.84
C GLY A 751 4.81 4.48 -0.60
N ALA A 752 4.00 5.42 -0.12
CA ALA A 752 4.51 6.72 0.31
C ALA A 752 4.10 6.96 1.76
N GLY A 753 4.94 7.65 2.54
CA GLY A 753 4.75 7.72 3.99
C GLY A 753 6.02 7.27 4.69
N ASN A 754 6.07 7.45 6.00
CA ASN A 754 7.10 6.81 6.82
C ASN A 754 6.52 5.49 7.31
N ASP A 755 6.81 4.42 6.60
CA ASP A 755 6.17 3.13 6.79
C ASP A 755 6.98 2.21 7.70
N VAL A 756 6.30 1.39 8.50
CA VAL A 756 6.92 0.34 9.32
C VAL A 756 6.49 -1.01 8.77
N ILE A 757 7.41 -1.73 8.15
CA ILE A 757 7.16 -3.00 7.48
C ILE A 757 7.93 -4.10 8.19
N THR A 758 7.22 -5.13 8.65
CA THR A 758 7.83 -6.32 9.25
C THR A 758 7.40 -7.57 8.52
N THR A 759 8.37 -8.37 8.11
CA THR A 759 8.16 -9.75 7.70
C THR A 759 8.83 -10.70 8.67
N ASN A 760 8.16 -11.81 8.97
CA ASN A 760 8.67 -12.85 9.85
C ASN A 760 8.44 -14.22 9.21
N VAL A 761 9.45 -15.09 9.24
CA VAL A 761 9.27 -16.52 8.96
C VAL A 761 9.46 -17.31 10.25
N GLY A 762 8.36 -17.84 10.78
CA GLY A 762 8.37 -18.58 12.03
C GLY A 762 7.09 -18.41 12.83
N ALA A 763 7.24 -18.25 14.15
CA ALA A 763 6.13 -17.99 15.04
C ALA A 763 6.18 -16.55 15.53
N ALA A 764 5.01 -15.93 15.64
CA ALA A 764 4.82 -14.65 16.29
C ALA A 764 3.73 -14.82 17.34
N VAL A 765 3.93 -14.19 18.50
CA VAL A 765 2.99 -14.23 19.61
C VAL A 765 2.61 -12.81 19.99
N LYS A 766 1.32 -12.50 19.93
CA LYS A 766 0.81 -11.19 20.36
C LYS A 766 0.79 -11.09 21.90
N GLN A 767 1.32 -9.99 22.41
CA GLN A 767 1.50 -9.68 23.83
C GLN A 767 0.92 -8.28 24.14
N ILE A 768 0.78 -7.98 25.43
CA ILE A 768 0.33 -6.68 25.94
C ILE A 768 1.41 -6.13 26.87
N ASP A 769 1.83 -4.88 26.66
CA ASP A 769 2.82 -4.22 27.51
C ASP A 769 2.22 -3.70 28.84
N GLU A 770 3.04 -3.02 29.66
CA GLU A 770 2.59 -2.48 30.95
C GLU A 770 1.63 -1.27 30.81
N GLN A 771 1.62 -0.63 29.64
CA GLN A 771 0.79 0.52 29.26
C GLN A 771 -0.55 0.07 28.66
N GLY A 772 -0.68 -1.22 28.32
CA GLY A 772 -1.87 -1.80 27.71
C GLY A 772 -1.87 -1.72 26.18
N GLN A 773 -0.72 -1.54 25.55
CA GLN A 773 -0.54 -1.56 24.10
C GLN A 773 -0.12 -2.97 23.62
N ASP A 774 -0.60 -3.33 22.44
CA ASP A 774 -0.33 -4.62 21.81
C ASP A 774 1.04 -4.57 21.12
N TYR A 775 1.81 -5.66 21.24
CA TYR A 775 3.05 -5.88 20.47
C TYR A 775 3.19 -7.36 20.11
N TYR A 776 4.05 -7.69 19.15
CA TYR A 776 4.35 -9.05 18.74
C TYR A 776 5.74 -9.45 19.20
N GLU A 777 5.81 -10.53 19.96
CA GLU A 777 7.05 -11.24 20.27
C GLU A 777 7.32 -12.22 19.13
N LEU A 778 8.31 -11.90 18.30
CA LEU A 778 8.73 -12.75 17.19
C LEU A 778 9.72 -13.81 17.69
N THR A 779 9.52 -15.05 17.28
CA THR A 779 10.43 -16.15 17.61
C THR A 779 10.74 -16.96 16.37
N SER A 780 12.03 -17.06 16.05
CA SER A 780 12.52 -18.07 15.12
C SER A 780 12.62 -19.40 15.88
N ASP A 781 11.85 -20.42 15.52
CA ASP A 781 12.07 -21.77 16.04
C ASP A 781 13.42 -22.24 15.45
N ASN A 782 14.51 -22.16 16.24
CA ASN A 782 15.87 -22.48 15.77
C ASN A 782 15.85 -23.76 14.92
N GLY A 783 16.17 -23.66 13.62
CA GLY A 783 16.26 -24.76 12.65
C GLY A 783 17.14 -25.96 13.04
N ALA A 784 17.59 -26.04 14.29
CA ALA A 784 18.24 -27.15 14.98
C ALA A 784 17.54 -28.51 14.86
N ALA A 785 16.29 -28.58 14.39
CA ALA A 785 15.75 -29.83 13.89
C ALA A 785 16.18 -29.99 12.43
N SER A 786 17.18 -30.84 12.19
CA SER A 786 17.67 -31.36 10.89
C SER A 786 16.61 -32.10 10.05
N THR A 787 15.37 -31.60 10.06
CA THR A 787 14.13 -32.13 9.50
C THR A 787 13.26 -31.03 8.87
N ASN A 788 13.58 -29.74 9.09
CA ASN A 788 12.90 -28.61 8.45
C ASN A 788 13.70 -28.20 7.21
N ASN A 789 13.41 -28.85 6.08
CA ASN A 789 14.09 -28.61 4.80
C ASN A 789 13.65 -27.29 4.11
N TRP A 790 12.86 -26.42 4.75
CA TRP A 790 12.21 -25.32 4.05
C TRP A 790 13.23 -24.28 3.56
N TYR A 791 14.20 -23.86 4.39
CA TYR A 791 15.26 -22.92 4.01
C TYR A 791 16.19 -23.52 2.94
N GLU A 792 16.65 -24.76 3.14
CA GLU A 792 17.41 -25.50 2.10
C GLU A 792 16.65 -25.54 0.75
N ASN A 793 15.31 -25.59 0.81
CA ASN A 793 14.48 -25.65 -0.38
C ASN A 793 14.13 -24.25 -0.94
N SER A 794 14.09 -23.18 -0.14
CA SER A 794 13.92 -21.80 -0.64
C SER A 794 15.17 -21.34 -1.37
N VAL A 795 16.36 -21.51 -0.77
CA VAL A 795 17.65 -21.17 -1.39
C VAL A 795 17.93 -22.04 -2.63
N SER A 796 17.49 -23.31 -2.63
CA SER A 796 17.62 -24.19 -3.81
C SER A 796 16.68 -23.79 -4.96
N ASN A 797 15.66 -22.99 -4.70
CA ASN A 797 14.65 -22.61 -5.67
C ASN A 797 14.79 -21.12 -6.03
N VAL A 798 15.53 -20.82 -7.08
CA VAL A 798 15.75 -19.46 -7.61
C VAL A 798 14.46 -18.79 -8.12
N ALA A 799 13.31 -19.49 -8.05
CA ALA A 799 12.01 -19.00 -8.52
C ALA A 799 11.16 -18.31 -7.44
N ALA A 800 11.26 -18.69 -6.14
CA ALA A 800 10.47 -18.03 -5.09
C ALA A 800 11.14 -16.71 -4.68
N GLU A 801 10.50 -15.58 -4.97
CA GLU A 801 10.99 -14.24 -4.66
C GLU A 801 10.30 -13.69 -3.39
N PHE A 802 11.09 -13.41 -2.35
CA PHE A 802 10.65 -12.60 -1.22
C PHE A 802 11.16 -11.18 -1.41
N SER A 803 10.26 -10.21 -1.52
CA SER A 803 10.64 -8.82 -1.70
C SER A 803 9.90 -7.86 -0.78
N VAL A 804 10.64 -6.87 -0.28
CA VAL A 804 10.11 -5.77 0.54
C VAL A 804 10.64 -4.47 -0.02
N ASN A 805 9.76 -3.48 -0.16
CA ASN A 805 10.10 -2.14 -0.63
C ASN A 805 9.49 -1.11 0.34
N GLY A 806 10.31 -0.25 0.94
CA GLY A 806 9.83 0.86 1.76
C GLY A 806 8.99 1.83 0.92
N GLY A 807 9.61 2.37 -0.12
CA GLY A 807 8.92 3.25 -1.05
C GLY A 807 9.43 4.69 -0.92
N ALA A 808 8.58 5.63 -0.52
CA ALA A 808 8.94 7.04 -0.41
C ALA A 808 8.59 7.62 0.95
N GLY A 809 9.60 7.98 1.72
CA GLY A 809 9.53 8.54 3.06
C GLY A 809 10.60 7.87 3.91
N ASN A 810 10.56 8.08 5.23
CA ASN A 810 11.56 7.47 6.10
C ASN A 810 11.03 6.15 6.62
N ASP A 811 11.37 5.07 5.95
CA ASP A 811 10.79 3.75 6.17
C ASP A 811 11.62 2.92 7.14
N THR A 812 10.97 2.04 7.89
CA THR A 812 11.61 1.06 8.78
C THR A 812 11.22 -0.34 8.35
N ILE A 813 12.20 -1.11 7.91
CA ILE A 813 12.02 -2.47 7.37
C ILE A 813 12.68 -3.48 8.30
N TRP A 814 11.90 -4.48 8.73
CA TRP A 814 12.37 -5.62 9.51
C TRP A 814 12.12 -6.92 8.76
N THR A 815 13.18 -7.67 8.49
CA THR A 815 13.09 -9.05 7.98
C THR A 815 13.58 -10.00 9.06
N HIS A 816 12.67 -10.49 9.90
CA HIS A 816 12.98 -11.33 11.06
C HIS A 816 13.01 -12.82 10.70
N GLY A 817 13.97 -13.54 11.29
CA GLY A 817 14.06 -14.98 11.16
C GLY A 817 14.86 -15.40 9.93
N TRP A 818 14.70 -16.68 9.55
CA TRP A 818 15.46 -17.28 8.45
C TRP A 818 14.92 -16.79 7.10
N GLY A 819 15.77 -16.74 6.08
CA GLY A 819 15.35 -16.51 4.69
C GLY A 819 16.10 -15.40 3.99
N ASP A 820 15.97 -15.40 2.66
CA ASP A 820 16.64 -14.45 1.78
C ASP A 820 15.59 -13.52 1.18
N THR A 821 15.65 -12.25 1.57
CA THR A 821 14.76 -11.21 1.10
C THR A 821 15.52 -10.24 0.21
N THR A 822 14.91 -9.87 -0.91
CA THR A 822 15.33 -8.70 -1.68
C THR A 822 14.66 -7.47 -1.10
N ILE A 823 15.46 -6.58 -0.52
CA ILE A 823 15.00 -5.36 0.12
C ILE A 823 15.33 -4.19 -0.81
N SER A 824 14.39 -3.26 -0.96
CA SER A 824 14.62 -1.92 -1.47
C SER A 824 14.28 -0.96 -0.35
N ASP A 825 15.24 -0.14 0.07
CA ASP A 825 15.04 0.88 1.10
C ASP A 825 14.01 1.92 0.63
N GLY A 826 14.21 2.51 -0.55
CA GLY A 826 13.23 3.45 -1.12
C GLY A 826 13.84 4.82 -1.41
N THR A 827 13.20 5.87 -0.93
CA THR A 827 13.76 7.23 -0.93
C THR A 827 13.39 7.90 0.38
N GLY A 828 14.33 8.56 1.03
CA GLY A 828 14.18 9.08 2.38
C GLY A 828 15.31 8.60 3.26
N MET A 829 15.22 8.83 4.57
CA MET A 829 16.19 8.28 5.52
C MET A 829 15.60 6.98 6.09
N ASP A 830 16.07 5.86 5.56
CA ASP A 830 15.51 4.54 5.80
C ASP A 830 16.32 3.74 6.83
N VAL A 831 15.65 2.79 7.47
CA VAL A 831 16.25 1.87 8.44
C VAL A 831 15.90 0.44 8.08
N VAL A 832 16.92 -0.40 7.89
CA VAL A 832 16.74 -1.82 7.57
C VAL A 832 17.40 -2.67 8.65
N TYR A 833 16.63 -3.56 9.26
CA TYR A 833 17.13 -4.60 10.18
C TYR A 833 17.02 -5.96 9.49
N THR A 834 18.17 -6.52 9.10
CA THR A 834 18.24 -7.91 8.64
C THR A 834 18.46 -8.82 9.82
N ASP A 835 17.51 -9.73 10.05
CA ASP A 835 17.50 -10.75 11.10
C ASP A 835 18.19 -10.34 12.41
N ASN A 836 17.41 -9.68 13.26
CA ASN A 836 17.82 -9.20 14.57
C ASN A 836 17.10 -10.00 15.68
N SER A 837 17.09 -11.34 15.53
CA SER A 837 16.23 -12.28 16.29
C SER A 837 16.86 -12.89 17.55
N GLY A 838 18.05 -12.45 17.96
CA GLY A 838 18.74 -12.97 19.14
C GLY A 838 17.90 -13.06 20.41
N ALA A 839 18.21 -14.01 21.30
CA ALA A 839 17.33 -14.34 22.44
C ALA A 839 17.12 -13.18 23.44
N THR A 840 15.85 -12.77 23.61
CA THR A 840 15.39 -11.68 24.50
C THR A 840 15.33 -12.09 25.98
N GLU A 841 16.47 -12.10 26.69
CA GLU A 841 16.47 -12.32 28.16
C GLU A 841 16.28 -11.01 28.98
N ILE A 842 16.43 -9.82 28.36
CA ILE A 842 16.58 -8.55 29.11
C ILE A 842 15.25 -7.81 29.36
N SER A 843 14.34 -7.66 28.36
CA SER A 843 13.10 -6.87 28.45
C SER A 843 12.16 -7.36 29.58
N THR A 844 11.89 -8.67 29.60
CA THR A 844 11.03 -9.32 30.62
C THR A 844 11.55 -9.19 32.05
N SER A 845 12.84 -8.87 32.22
CA SER A 845 13.50 -8.79 33.50
C SER A 845 13.59 -7.37 34.08
N LEU A 846 13.55 -6.33 33.22
CA LEU A 846 13.73 -4.92 33.57
C LEU A 846 12.48 -4.05 33.43
N GLY A 847 11.46 -4.47 32.66
CA GLY A 847 10.25 -3.69 32.36
C GLY A 847 9.57 -3.09 33.60
N ALA A 848 9.48 -3.84 34.69
CA ALA A 848 8.75 -3.41 35.89
C ALA A 848 9.40 -2.27 36.71
N VAL A 849 10.56 -1.75 36.31
CA VAL A 849 11.38 -0.81 37.12
C VAL A 849 11.64 0.53 36.40
N ILE A 850 11.38 0.63 35.10
CA ILE A 850 11.76 1.78 34.27
C ILE A 850 10.54 2.31 33.50
N ASP A 851 10.36 3.63 33.51
CA ASP A 851 9.25 4.31 32.85
C ASP A 851 9.58 4.47 31.36
N ARG A 852 9.30 3.43 30.57
CA ARG A 852 9.44 3.50 29.10
C ARG A 852 8.33 4.38 28.54
N ASN A 853 8.72 5.35 27.73
CA ASN A 853 7.79 6.16 26.97
C ASN A 853 7.83 5.65 25.53
N LEU A 854 7.16 4.51 25.29
CA LEU A 854 6.98 3.87 23.97
C LEU A 854 6.00 4.71 23.12
N LEU A 855 6.35 5.96 22.84
CA LEU A 855 5.58 6.82 21.94
C LEU A 855 5.76 6.42 20.48
N GLU A 856 6.74 5.57 20.18
CA GLU A 856 6.89 4.92 18.88
C GLU A 856 5.91 3.75 18.85
N HIS A 857 4.97 3.83 17.91
CA HIS A 857 3.92 2.86 17.68
C HIS A 857 4.52 1.64 16.97
N ASP A 858 5.54 1.02 17.56
CA ASP A 858 6.21 -0.10 16.92
C ASP A 858 5.52 -1.38 17.37
N GLN A 859 4.91 -2.10 16.43
CA GLN A 859 4.25 -3.40 16.62
C GLN A 859 5.15 -4.49 17.21
N ILE A 860 6.44 -4.25 17.43
CA ILE A 860 7.43 -5.26 17.84
C ILE A 860 8.21 -4.74 19.04
N ASP A 861 8.27 -5.54 20.12
CA ASP A 861 9.22 -5.26 21.21
C ASP A 861 10.61 -5.66 20.72
N TYR A 862 11.46 -4.65 20.53
CA TYR A 862 12.85 -4.79 20.11
C TYR A 862 13.58 -5.93 20.83
N VAL A 863 14.43 -6.66 20.10
CA VAL A 863 15.40 -7.55 20.73
C VAL A 863 16.45 -6.72 21.46
N PHE A 864 16.43 -6.77 22.79
CA PHE A 864 17.42 -6.08 23.63
C PHE A 864 18.68 -6.92 23.81
N GLY A 865 19.73 -6.59 23.04
CA GLY A 865 21.05 -7.22 23.18
C GLY A 865 21.77 -6.86 24.49
N ALA A 866 21.68 -5.59 24.95
CA ALA A 866 22.31 -5.14 26.20
C ALA A 866 21.63 -3.92 26.86
N ALA A 867 21.96 -3.72 28.14
CA ALA A 867 21.54 -2.56 28.93
C ALA A 867 22.69 -1.99 29.79
N TRP A 868 22.93 -0.68 29.68
CA TRP A 868 23.85 0.08 30.54
C TRP A 868 23.09 0.96 31.52
N ALA A 869 23.64 1.15 32.73
CA ALA A 869 23.13 2.14 33.67
C ALA A 869 24.16 3.21 34.01
N PHE A 870 23.67 4.43 34.09
CA PHE A 870 24.41 5.59 34.52
C PHE A 870 23.75 6.17 35.77
N ASN A 871 24.56 6.77 36.64
CA ASN A 871 24.11 7.43 37.88
C ASN A 871 23.29 6.52 38.84
N ALA A 872 23.66 5.23 38.93
CA ALA A 872 23.01 4.25 39.82
C ALA A 872 23.90 3.90 41.04
N GLU A 873 23.31 3.89 42.25
CA GLU A 873 23.95 3.59 43.54
C GLU A 873 24.09 2.07 43.81
N PHE A 874 23.24 1.24 43.20
CA PHE A 874 23.27 -0.22 43.36
C PHE A 874 23.02 -0.94 42.04
N VAL A 875 23.97 -1.81 41.65
CA VAL A 875 23.83 -2.79 40.57
C VAL A 875 24.38 -4.12 41.12
N GLY A 876 23.50 -5.04 41.50
CA GLY A 876 23.92 -6.39 41.89
C GLY A 876 23.99 -7.30 40.65
N THR A 877 24.89 -8.28 40.64
CA THR A 877 24.88 -9.35 39.62
C THR A 877 23.53 -10.08 39.66
N GLY A 878 22.68 -9.88 38.66
CA GLY A 878 21.30 -10.37 38.63
C GLY A 878 20.33 -9.61 39.55
N ALA A 879 20.59 -8.33 39.84
CA ALA A 879 19.69 -7.48 40.62
C ALA A 879 18.79 -6.63 39.73
N PHE A 880 17.49 -6.85 39.85
CA PHE A 880 16.40 -6.12 39.21
C PHE A 880 16.07 -4.77 39.91
N ASP A 881 17.05 -4.11 40.53
CA ASP A 881 16.80 -2.94 41.39
C ASP A 881 17.85 -1.86 41.11
N ILE A 882 17.49 -0.92 40.23
CA ILE A 882 18.25 0.32 40.01
C ILE A 882 17.83 1.31 41.10
N ALA A 883 18.72 1.56 42.07
CA ALA A 883 18.54 2.61 43.05
C ALA A 883 19.33 3.85 42.60
N GLY A 884 18.66 4.98 42.40
CA GLY A 884 19.32 6.20 41.96
C GLY A 884 20.22 6.83 43.03
N ALA A 885 21.31 7.46 42.57
CA ALA A 885 22.21 8.23 43.41
C ALA A 885 21.53 9.51 43.96
N THR A 886 22.11 10.11 45.01
CA THR A 886 21.72 11.47 45.40
C THR A 886 22.06 12.46 44.29
N ASN A 887 21.30 13.57 44.12
CA ASN A 887 21.66 14.65 43.18
C ASN A 887 23.09 15.15 43.47
N ASP A 888 24.07 14.61 42.75
CA ASP A 888 25.45 14.99 42.91
C ASP A 888 25.77 16.11 41.92
N THR A 889 26.76 16.91 42.27
CA THR A 889 27.17 18.07 41.47
C THR A 889 28.56 17.82 40.92
N ILE A 890 28.70 17.78 39.60
CA ILE A 890 29.94 17.51 38.90
C ILE A 890 30.71 18.82 38.71
N LEU A 891 31.96 18.88 39.17
CA LEU A 891 32.84 20.03 38.97
C LEU A 891 33.46 20.01 37.56
N ILE A 892 33.04 20.94 36.70
CA ILE A 892 33.50 21.03 35.29
C ILE A 892 34.65 22.03 35.09
N GLY A 893 34.87 22.94 36.04
CA GLY A 893 35.94 23.91 35.95
C GLY A 893 35.82 25.06 36.94
N SER A 894 36.66 26.08 36.76
CA SER A 894 36.59 27.29 37.57
C SER A 894 36.82 28.56 36.74
N ILE A 895 36.12 29.62 37.12
CA ILE A 895 36.32 30.99 36.65
C ILE A 895 36.69 31.89 37.83
N ALA A 896 37.27 33.07 37.57
CA ALA A 896 37.63 33.98 38.65
C ALA A 896 36.42 34.31 39.53
N SER A 897 36.57 34.22 40.85
CA SER A 897 35.47 34.36 41.82
C SER A 897 34.67 35.67 41.68
N THR A 898 35.28 36.75 41.17
CA THR A 898 34.62 38.04 40.92
C THR A 898 33.93 38.17 39.56
N THR A 899 34.14 37.23 38.64
CA THR A 899 33.61 37.25 37.27
C THR A 899 32.27 36.52 37.21
N ALA A 900 31.25 37.08 36.56
CA ALA A 900 29.98 36.39 36.36
C ALA A 900 30.13 35.28 35.31
N LEU A 901 29.43 34.15 35.48
CA LEU A 901 29.25 33.18 34.40
C LEU A 901 28.18 33.73 33.46
N THR A 902 28.56 34.02 32.21
CA THR A 902 27.68 34.64 31.21
C THR A 902 27.53 33.80 29.94
N THR A 903 28.53 32.99 29.62
CA THR A 903 28.46 31.95 28.58
C THR A 903 29.19 30.70 29.07
N GLY A 904 28.79 29.54 28.57
CA GLY A 904 29.23 28.24 29.08
C GLY A 904 28.74 27.13 28.15
N SER A 905 29.60 26.16 27.85
CA SER A 905 29.27 24.92 27.14
C SER A 905 30.11 23.77 27.71
N VAL A 906 29.51 22.59 27.86
CA VAL A 906 30.20 21.33 28.13
C VAL A 906 29.69 20.32 27.12
N ASP A 907 30.58 19.73 26.34
CA ASP A 907 30.19 18.74 25.35
C ASP A 907 30.14 17.34 25.98
N ILE A 908 29.09 16.60 25.69
CA ILE A 908 28.90 15.18 26.03
C ILE A 908 28.89 14.41 24.72
N THR A 909 29.78 13.43 24.58
CA THR A 909 29.87 12.57 23.40
C THR A 909 29.47 11.16 23.78
N VAL A 910 28.51 10.60 23.06
CA VAL A 910 28.10 9.19 23.10
C VAL A 910 28.69 8.50 21.89
N ASP A 911 29.43 7.42 22.10
CA ASP A 911 30.07 6.62 21.06
C ASP A 911 29.62 5.16 21.18
N PHE A 912 29.06 4.61 20.11
CA PHE A 912 28.56 3.23 20.05
C PHE A 912 29.25 2.45 18.92
N VAL A 913 29.83 1.29 19.24
CA VAL A 913 30.60 0.46 18.29
C VAL A 913 29.92 -0.88 17.93
N GLY A 914 28.74 -1.18 18.46
CA GLY A 914 28.05 -2.45 18.17
C GLY A 914 28.60 -3.66 18.93
N ALA A 915 27.97 -4.83 18.76
CA ALA A 915 28.38 -6.08 19.39
C ALA A 915 29.72 -6.55 18.81
N GLY A 916 30.70 -6.87 19.67
CA GLY A 916 32.02 -7.35 19.22
C GLY A 916 32.88 -6.31 18.47
N GLY A 917 32.41 -5.06 18.37
CA GLY A 917 33.00 -4.00 17.56
C GLY A 917 34.40 -3.56 17.97
N VAL A 918 35.15 -3.02 17.00
CA VAL A 918 36.51 -2.52 17.19
C VAL A 918 36.50 -1.09 17.74
N ALA A 919 37.34 -0.81 18.74
CA ALA A 919 37.45 0.55 19.28
C ALA A 919 37.91 1.56 18.22
N GLY A 920 37.18 2.68 18.09
CA GLY A 920 37.46 3.74 17.12
C GLY A 920 36.74 3.58 15.78
N THR A 921 35.85 2.60 15.66
CA THR A 921 34.92 2.45 14.53
C THR A 921 33.47 2.67 14.98
N GLY A 922 33.26 3.61 15.91
CA GLY A 922 31.95 3.88 16.49
C GLY A 922 31.23 5.03 15.81
N TYR A 923 29.91 5.07 15.96
CA TYR A 923 29.11 6.23 15.64
C TYR A 923 29.06 7.14 16.87
N SER A 924 29.46 8.40 16.67
CA SER A 924 29.72 9.35 17.75
C SER A 924 28.80 10.58 17.65
N VAL A 925 27.88 10.74 18.60
CA VAL A 925 27.01 11.92 18.69
C VAL A 925 27.46 12.80 19.83
N THR A 926 27.62 14.10 19.58
CA THR A 926 28.04 15.09 20.58
C THR A 926 26.99 16.15 20.84
N VAL A 927 26.53 16.25 22.09
CA VAL A 927 25.54 17.24 22.56
C VAL A 927 26.17 18.18 23.58
N SER A 928 25.91 19.48 23.44
CA SER A 928 26.44 20.52 24.34
C SER A 928 25.44 20.89 25.45
N ILE A 929 25.83 20.72 26.72
CA ILE A 929 25.11 21.25 27.87
C ILE A 929 25.29 22.77 27.94
N PRO A 930 24.20 23.56 27.90
CA PRO A 930 24.28 25.01 27.88
C PRO A 930 24.57 25.61 29.26
N VAL A 931 25.01 26.88 29.26
CA VAL A 931 25.29 27.66 30.49
C VAL A 931 24.10 27.75 31.46
N THR A 932 22.87 27.53 31.00
CA THR A 932 21.66 27.58 31.83
C THR A 932 21.63 26.47 32.89
N GLU A 933 22.26 25.33 32.60
CA GLU A 933 22.36 24.18 33.51
C GLU A 933 23.60 24.26 34.43
N MET A 934 24.38 25.35 34.33
CA MET A 934 25.62 25.51 35.08
C MET A 934 25.46 26.42 36.30
N THR A 935 25.95 25.95 37.44
CA THR A 935 25.96 26.73 38.69
C THR A 935 27.38 27.18 39.05
N LYS A 936 27.56 28.50 39.21
CA LYS A 936 28.82 29.06 39.70
C LYS A 936 28.78 29.31 41.22
N ALA A 937 29.66 28.62 41.95
CA ALA A 937 29.87 28.83 43.37
C ALA A 937 30.65 30.13 43.69
N ALA A 938 30.56 30.58 44.94
CA ALA A 938 31.19 31.83 45.40
C ALA A 938 32.73 31.82 45.33
N ASN A 939 33.35 30.64 45.35
CA ASN A 939 34.79 30.45 45.19
C ASN A 939 35.25 30.53 43.73
N GLY A 940 34.33 30.53 42.76
CA GLY A 940 34.64 30.57 41.33
C GLY A 940 34.43 29.23 40.62
N ASP A 941 34.19 28.15 41.35
CA ASP A 941 33.93 26.82 40.78
C ASP A 941 32.62 26.83 40.01
N VAL A 942 32.57 26.10 38.90
CA VAL A 942 31.38 25.91 38.07
C VAL A 942 31.06 24.43 38.03
N THR A 943 29.80 24.10 38.34
CA THR A 943 29.30 22.73 38.42
C THR A 943 28.09 22.54 37.51
N ILE A 944 27.84 21.31 37.10
CA ILE A 944 26.58 20.81 36.53
C ILE A 944 26.00 19.74 37.47
N ASP A 945 24.77 19.32 37.26
CA ASP A 945 24.18 18.17 37.96
C ASP A 945 24.06 16.96 37.02
N ASP A 946 23.85 15.77 37.60
CA ASP A 946 23.72 14.53 36.84
C ASP A 946 22.46 14.52 35.96
N GLN A 947 21.41 15.26 36.35
CA GLN A 947 20.21 15.41 35.54
C GLN A 947 20.54 16.08 34.19
N ALA A 948 21.32 17.15 34.18
CA ALA A 948 21.74 17.81 32.95
C ALA A 948 22.59 16.89 32.06
N VAL A 949 23.39 16.00 32.64
CA VAL A 949 24.16 14.99 31.89
C VAL A 949 23.24 13.92 31.31
N ASN A 950 22.31 13.36 32.09
CA ASN A 950 21.37 12.37 31.61
C ASN A 950 20.51 12.91 30.45
N GLN A 951 20.01 14.15 30.56
CA GLN A 951 19.24 14.75 29.48
C GLN A 951 20.09 15.01 28.23
N ALA A 952 21.38 15.33 28.38
CA ALA A 952 22.28 15.45 27.23
C ALA A 952 22.57 14.10 26.56
N ILE A 953 22.68 13.01 27.33
CA ILE A 953 22.83 11.65 26.79
C ILE A 953 21.56 11.22 26.08
N LYS A 954 20.38 11.44 26.69
CA LYS A 954 19.08 11.16 26.03
C LYS A 954 18.93 11.92 24.73
N ALA A 955 19.31 13.20 24.70
CA ALA A 955 19.29 13.99 23.47
C ALA A 955 20.32 13.49 22.43
N ALA A 956 21.46 12.94 22.86
CA ALA A 956 22.44 12.37 21.94
C ALA A 956 22.01 11.01 21.36
N ILE A 957 21.07 10.32 22.01
CA ILE A 957 20.58 9.00 21.59
C ILE A 957 19.21 9.13 20.92
N ASN A 958 18.19 9.59 21.64
CA ASN A 958 16.80 9.56 21.19
C ASN A 958 16.44 10.68 20.19
N ASP A 959 17.21 11.80 20.14
CA ASP A 959 16.93 12.90 19.21
C ASP A 959 17.80 12.83 17.93
N ASP A 960 18.75 11.89 17.86
CA ASP A 960 19.62 11.70 16.71
C ASP A 960 19.03 10.67 15.74
N PRO A 961 18.93 10.97 14.43
CA PRO A 961 18.19 10.15 13.46
C PRO A 961 18.80 8.77 13.21
N ILE A 962 20.07 8.53 13.55
CA ILE A 962 20.72 7.22 13.37
C ILE A 962 20.83 6.53 14.73
N MET A 963 21.29 7.25 15.76
CA MET A 963 21.49 6.65 17.09
C MET A 963 20.18 6.19 17.73
N SER A 964 19.04 6.85 17.48
CA SER A 964 17.72 6.46 18.02
C SER A 964 17.24 5.10 17.50
N ASN A 965 17.78 4.66 16.37
CA ASN A 965 17.50 3.37 15.75
C ASN A 965 18.48 2.28 16.22
N MET A 966 19.61 2.66 16.82
CA MET A 966 20.58 1.70 17.39
C MET A 966 20.42 1.54 18.90
N LEU A 967 20.03 2.61 19.61
CA LEU A 967 19.96 2.69 21.06
C LEU A 967 18.70 3.42 21.52
N GLU A 968 18.22 3.09 22.73
CA GLU A 968 17.16 3.83 23.43
C GLU A 968 17.66 4.25 24.82
N ALA A 969 17.47 5.51 25.20
CA ALA A 969 17.81 6.04 26.52
C ALA A 969 16.57 6.42 27.35
N ALA A 970 16.37 5.78 28.50
CA ALA A 970 15.23 5.97 29.39
C ALA A 970 15.63 6.36 30.82
N ASP A 971 14.85 7.25 31.44
CA ASP A 971 15.08 7.67 32.83
C ASP A 971 14.67 6.56 33.80
N GLY A 972 15.53 6.26 34.78
CA GLY A 972 15.26 5.30 35.84
C GLY A 972 15.00 5.94 37.21
N PRO A 973 14.74 5.14 38.25
CA PRO A 973 14.46 5.63 39.60
C PRO A 973 15.62 6.45 40.19
N GLY A 974 15.33 7.65 40.70
CA GLY A 974 16.30 8.46 41.46
C GLY A 974 17.41 9.12 40.61
N ASN A 975 17.07 9.60 39.40
CA ASN A 975 17.99 10.20 38.43
C ASN A 975 19.03 9.23 37.85
N SER A 976 18.82 7.92 37.92
CA SER A 976 19.57 6.99 37.08
C SER A 976 19.13 7.12 35.62
N LEU A 977 19.98 6.72 34.69
CA LEU A 977 19.64 6.61 33.27
C LEU A 977 19.97 5.19 32.81
N ALA A 978 19.04 4.54 32.09
CA ALA A 978 19.27 3.28 31.41
C ALA A 978 19.42 3.54 29.91
N VAL A 979 20.35 2.85 29.26
CA VAL A 979 20.52 2.84 27.80
C VAL A 979 20.45 1.41 27.33
N TYR A 980 19.66 1.15 26.29
CA TYR A 980 19.39 -0.16 25.72
C TYR A 980 19.86 -0.22 24.28
N THR A 981 20.31 -1.39 23.82
CA THR A 981 20.50 -1.64 22.39
C THR A 981 19.19 -2.06 21.74
N LYS A 982 18.95 -1.56 20.52
CA LYS A 982 17.91 -2.07 19.60
C LYS A 982 18.47 -3.17 18.67
N SER A 983 19.77 -3.47 18.75
CA SER A 983 20.43 -4.60 18.09
C SER A 983 20.69 -5.76 19.05
N ASP A 984 20.71 -6.97 18.50
CA ASP A 984 21.10 -8.20 19.14
C ASP A 984 22.63 -8.40 19.13
N GLY A 985 23.11 -9.57 19.55
CA GLY A 985 24.52 -9.91 19.57
C GLY A 985 25.21 -9.72 20.93
N ALA A 986 26.37 -10.38 21.08
CA ALA A 986 27.09 -10.48 22.34
C ALA A 986 27.83 -9.18 22.74
N HIS A 987 27.14 -8.27 23.40
CA HIS A 987 27.69 -6.98 23.81
C HIS A 987 28.61 -7.01 25.05
N THR A 988 29.56 -6.08 25.09
CA THR A 988 30.48 -5.83 26.22
C THR A 988 30.41 -4.40 26.75
N ALA A 989 31.04 -4.15 27.91
CA ALA A 989 31.01 -2.82 28.53
C ALA A 989 31.79 -1.77 27.72
N ALA A 990 32.59 -2.19 26.75
CA ALA A 990 33.34 -1.31 25.88
C ALA A 990 32.52 -0.83 24.67
N ASP A 991 31.37 -1.46 24.39
CA ASP A 991 30.63 -1.23 23.16
C ASP A 991 29.90 0.13 23.16
N LEU A 992 29.62 0.67 24.35
CA LEU A 992 29.09 2.01 24.56
C LEU A 992 30.04 2.82 25.45
N THR A 993 30.50 3.96 24.94
CA THR A 993 31.33 4.91 25.69
C THR A 993 30.66 6.27 25.78
N ILE A 994 30.62 6.83 26.99
CA ILE A 994 30.19 8.22 27.22
C ILE A 994 31.38 9.03 27.70
N SER A 995 31.67 10.13 27.03
CA SER A 995 32.79 11.00 27.36
C SER A 995 32.37 12.46 27.52
N ILE A 996 32.98 13.15 28.48
CA ILE A 996 32.84 14.59 28.65
C ILE A 996 33.98 15.26 27.90
N GLY A 997 33.61 15.98 26.85
CA GLY A 997 34.52 16.61 25.90
C GLY A 997 34.92 18.03 26.31
N ASN A 998 34.85 18.94 25.34
CA ASN A 998 35.36 20.29 25.50
C ASN A 998 34.50 21.09 26.48
N VAL A 999 35.17 21.76 27.43
CA VAL A 999 34.52 22.69 28.37
C VAL A 999 34.93 24.10 27.99
N VAL A 1000 33.95 24.98 27.81
CA VAL A 1000 34.17 26.40 27.51
C VAL A 1000 33.40 27.23 28.52
N LEU A 1001 34.10 28.06 29.28
CA LEU A 1001 33.49 28.98 30.26
C LEU A 1001 33.87 30.42 29.90
N ASN A 1002 32.86 31.28 29.66
CA ASN A 1002 33.05 32.67 29.24
C ASN A 1002 33.97 32.84 28.01
N GLY A 1003 33.88 31.92 27.04
CA GLY A 1003 34.65 31.96 25.79
C GLY A 1003 36.12 31.59 25.93
N ALA A 1004 36.50 30.89 27.01
CA ALA A 1004 37.83 30.33 27.18
C ALA A 1004 37.74 28.91 27.77
N ALA A 1005 38.75 28.08 27.49
CA ALA A 1005 38.95 26.83 28.21
C ALA A 1005 39.03 27.09 29.73
N PRO A 1006 38.45 26.23 30.58
CA PRO A 1006 38.43 26.43 32.02
C PRO A 1006 39.84 26.47 32.60
N VAL A 1007 39.99 27.15 33.74
CA VAL A 1007 41.20 27.00 34.55
C VAL A 1007 41.21 25.57 35.10
N ALA A 1008 42.23 24.80 34.70
CA ALA A 1008 42.35 23.35 34.95
C ALA A 1008 41.86 22.93 36.35
N VAL A 1009 41.02 21.90 36.39
CA VAL A 1009 40.55 21.25 37.61
C VAL A 1009 41.76 20.77 38.42
N PRO A 1010 41.86 21.08 39.74
CA PRO A 1010 42.95 20.58 40.55
C PRO A 1010 42.95 19.06 40.57
N ALA A 1011 44.08 18.43 40.22
CA ALA A 1011 44.24 16.97 40.33
C ALA A 1011 43.92 16.50 41.77
N GLY A 1012 42.79 15.82 41.95
CA GLY A 1012 42.32 15.29 43.24
C GLY A 1012 41.13 16.01 43.89
N ALA A 1013 40.49 16.99 43.24
CA ALA A 1013 39.06 17.25 43.47
C ALA A 1013 38.30 16.21 42.63
N GLY A 1014 37.21 15.60 43.15
CA GLY A 1014 36.43 14.57 42.43
C GLY A 1014 36.23 14.98 40.98
N ALA A 1015 36.95 14.31 40.08
CA ALA A 1015 37.16 14.77 38.72
C ALA A 1015 36.61 13.70 37.82
N LEU A 1016 35.52 14.01 37.10
CA LEU A 1016 34.98 13.30 35.93
C LEU A 1016 34.65 11.79 36.09
N GLY A 1017 35.21 11.12 37.10
CA GLY A 1017 35.05 9.70 37.37
C GLY A 1017 34.02 9.38 38.46
N GLU A 1018 33.34 10.39 39.02
CA GLU A 1018 32.17 10.17 39.89
C GLU A 1018 30.93 9.75 39.07
N PHE A 1019 30.80 10.21 37.82
CA PHE A 1019 29.74 9.75 36.88
C PHE A 1019 29.95 8.27 36.46
N THR A 1020 31.19 7.79 36.45
CA THR A 1020 31.56 6.41 36.12
C THR A 1020 31.75 5.51 37.36
N ASP A 1021 31.56 6.01 38.59
CA ASP A 1021 31.79 5.23 39.82
C ASP A 1021 30.58 4.31 40.12
N SER A 1022 30.36 3.31 39.26
CA SER A 1022 29.44 2.20 39.54
C SER A 1022 30.11 0.85 39.25
N TYR A 1023 30.38 0.13 40.34
CA TYR A 1023 30.89 -1.26 40.48
C TYR A 1023 32.00 -1.76 39.52
N ALA A 1024 33.18 -1.14 39.53
CA ALA A 1024 34.40 -1.76 38.98
C ALA A 1024 34.96 -2.84 39.94
N GLY A 1025 34.50 -4.08 39.79
CA GLY A 1025 35.14 -5.28 40.34
C GLY A 1025 36.49 -5.57 39.67
N THR A 1026 37.51 -4.78 40.03
CA THR A 1026 38.93 -4.86 39.62
C THR A 1026 39.31 -4.38 38.20
N ALA A 1027 39.80 -3.14 38.18
CA ALA A 1027 40.87 -2.61 37.33
C ALA A 1027 40.66 -2.65 35.81
N ASN A 1028 39.70 -1.86 35.32
CA ASN A 1028 39.89 -0.79 34.32
C ASN A 1028 38.61 0.07 34.33
N ASP A 1029 38.77 1.39 34.29
CA ASP A 1029 37.70 2.38 34.47
C ASP A 1029 36.78 2.43 33.22
N ALA A 1030 35.67 1.70 33.23
CA ALA A 1030 34.60 1.69 32.21
C ALA A 1030 33.22 1.83 32.89
N PRO A 1031 32.20 2.40 32.21
CA PRO A 1031 30.82 2.48 32.74
C PRO A 1031 30.29 1.09 33.10
N GLY A 1032 29.53 0.99 34.20
CA GLY A 1032 29.00 -0.28 34.67
C GLY A 1032 27.81 -0.75 33.82
N MET A 1033 27.97 -1.83 33.07
CA MET A 1033 26.84 -2.56 32.48
C MET A 1033 25.93 -3.11 33.57
N LEU A 1034 24.60 -3.01 33.38
CA LEU A 1034 23.62 -3.67 34.27
C LEU A 1034 23.61 -5.18 34.06
N PHE A 1035 23.77 -5.61 32.80
CA PHE A 1035 23.81 -7.01 32.37
C PHE A 1035 24.99 -7.23 31.44
N GLU A 1036 25.83 -8.22 31.75
CA GLU A 1036 26.66 -8.86 30.73
C GLU A 1036 25.70 -9.79 29.98
N GLY A 1037 25.45 -9.54 28.69
CA GLY A 1037 24.70 -10.47 27.86
C GLY A 1037 25.27 -11.87 28.06
N SER A 1038 24.41 -12.86 28.32
CA SER A 1038 24.80 -14.25 28.17
C SER A 1038 25.49 -14.41 26.81
N THR A 1039 26.44 -15.33 26.68
CA THR A 1039 27.08 -15.66 25.39
C THR A 1039 26.11 -16.33 24.39
N SER A 1040 24.82 -15.99 24.42
CA SER A 1040 23.72 -16.64 23.68
C SER A 1040 22.64 -15.65 23.19
N VAL A 1041 23.00 -14.38 22.99
CA VAL A 1041 22.08 -13.34 22.46
C VAL A 1041 22.32 -13.05 20.97
N ASN A 1042 23.16 -13.81 20.28
CA ASN A 1042 23.27 -13.72 18.83
C ASN A 1042 22.02 -14.34 18.18
N SER A 1043 21.66 -13.86 17.00
CA SER A 1043 20.74 -14.57 16.13
C SER A 1043 21.24 -16.01 15.88
N THR A 1044 20.29 -16.91 15.67
CA THR A 1044 20.58 -18.28 15.18
C THR A 1044 20.02 -18.54 13.80
N ALA A 1045 19.33 -17.56 13.22
CA ALA A 1045 18.80 -17.63 11.87
C ALA A 1045 19.88 -17.27 10.86
N GLU A 1046 19.83 -17.92 9.69
CA GLU A 1046 20.69 -17.62 8.54
C GLU A 1046 19.87 -16.76 7.57
N SER A 1047 20.46 -15.66 7.11
CA SER A 1047 19.83 -14.73 6.18
C SER A 1047 20.84 -14.18 5.16
N ASP A 1048 20.54 -14.36 3.88
CA ASP A 1048 21.40 -13.94 2.77
C ASP A 1048 20.71 -12.80 1.99
N ASN A 1049 20.30 -11.74 2.70
CA ASN A 1049 19.47 -10.67 2.13
C ASN A 1049 20.24 -9.84 1.08
N LEU A 1050 19.53 -9.50 0.00
CA LEU A 1050 20.01 -8.52 -0.99
C LEU A 1050 19.34 -7.18 -0.73
N ILE A 1051 20.10 -6.18 -0.31
CA ILE A 1051 19.61 -4.83 -0.04
C ILE A 1051 20.02 -3.93 -1.19
N ASN A 1052 19.04 -3.43 -1.96
CA ASN A 1052 19.27 -2.39 -2.94
C ASN A 1052 19.19 -1.03 -2.25
N VAL A 1053 20.32 -0.33 -2.22
CA VAL A 1053 20.45 0.97 -1.56
C VAL A 1053 20.16 2.10 -2.55
N ALA A 1054 19.29 3.01 -2.14
CA ALA A 1054 18.80 4.12 -2.95
C ALA A 1054 19.89 5.09 -3.41
N GLY A 1055 19.61 5.80 -4.50
CA GLY A 1055 20.50 6.81 -5.09
C GLY A 1055 19.95 8.22 -4.96
N ASP A 1056 19.36 8.56 -3.82
CA ASP A 1056 18.60 9.79 -3.59
C ASP A 1056 19.38 10.88 -2.82
N GLY A 1057 20.44 10.49 -2.11
CA GLY A 1057 21.37 11.36 -1.41
C GLY A 1057 21.10 11.51 0.08
N GLU A 1058 20.17 10.73 0.63
CA GLU A 1058 19.81 10.74 2.05
C GLU A 1058 20.79 9.88 2.88
N SER A 1059 20.43 9.44 4.07
CA SER A 1059 21.38 8.80 4.99
C SER A 1059 20.68 7.67 5.72
N ASP A 1060 21.03 6.45 5.34
CA ASP A 1060 20.32 5.25 5.75
C ASP A 1060 21.09 4.47 6.82
N LEU A 1061 20.36 3.63 7.57
CA LEU A 1061 20.92 2.73 8.56
C LEU A 1061 20.59 1.27 8.21
N PHE A 1062 21.64 0.47 8.06
CA PHE A 1062 21.55 -0.97 7.86
C PHE A 1062 22.10 -1.68 9.10
N VAL A 1063 21.25 -2.44 9.79
CA VAL A 1063 21.62 -3.30 10.92
C VAL A 1063 21.60 -4.74 10.45
N LEU A 1064 22.79 -5.33 10.29
CA LEU A 1064 22.92 -6.69 9.76
C LEU A 1064 22.85 -7.75 10.86
N SER A 1065 22.59 -9.00 10.45
CA SER A 1065 22.47 -10.16 11.33
C SER A 1065 23.76 -10.42 12.11
N THR A 1066 23.67 -11.06 13.28
CA THR A 1066 24.82 -11.38 14.15
C THR A 1066 25.22 -12.86 14.15
N ASN A 1067 24.69 -13.65 13.21
CA ASN A 1067 24.97 -15.09 13.09
C ASN A 1067 26.26 -15.37 12.29
N ASP A 1068 27.41 -15.35 12.97
CA ASP A 1068 28.72 -15.49 12.29
C ASP A 1068 29.40 -16.88 12.41
N ASP A 1069 29.02 -17.75 13.36
CA ASP A 1069 29.62 -19.09 13.49
C ASP A 1069 28.92 -19.96 14.56
N ASN A 1070 28.03 -20.88 14.15
CA ASN A 1070 27.53 -21.91 15.07
C ASN A 1070 28.58 -23.00 15.43
N GLY A 1071 29.84 -22.86 14.99
CA GLY A 1071 30.94 -23.77 15.32
C GLY A 1071 30.74 -25.20 14.80
N ILE A 1072 29.78 -25.39 13.89
CA ILE A 1072 29.56 -26.66 13.21
C ILE A 1072 30.35 -26.59 11.91
N THR A 1073 31.38 -27.41 11.80
CA THR A 1073 32.23 -27.51 10.61
C THR A 1073 31.42 -27.98 9.38
N ALA A 1074 30.76 -27.06 8.68
CA ALA A 1074 30.38 -27.23 7.28
C ALA A 1074 31.62 -26.97 6.40
N ALA A 1075 31.61 -27.48 5.17
CA ALA A 1075 32.80 -27.50 4.31
C ALA A 1075 32.87 -26.26 3.41
N PRO A 1076 34.06 -25.69 3.15
CA PRO A 1076 34.23 -24.53 2.27
C PRO A 1076 33.77 -24.81 0.85
N VAL A 1077 33.09 -23.83 0.26
CA VAL A 1077 32.95 -23.73 -1.19
C VAL A 1077 33.59 -22.42 -1.66
N SER A 1078 34.92 -22.39 -1.84
CA SER A 1078 35.57 -21.23 -2.45
C SER A 1078 35.49 -21.30 -3.99
N GLY A 1079 34.97 -20.24 -4.60
CA GLY A 1079 35.39 -19.81 -5.93
C GLY A 1079 34.31 -19.89 -7.02
N ALA A 1080 33.95 -18.69 -7.50
CA ALA A 1080 33.09 -18.36 -8.63
C ALA A 1080 31.58 -18.48 -8.35
N LEU A 1081 30.97 -17.33 -8.09
CA LEU A 1081 29.58 -16.92 -8.40
C LEU A 1081 28.72 -18.03 -9.05
N LEU A 1082 28.26 -19.02 -8.28
CA LEU A 1082 27.50 -20.16 -8.80
C LEU A 1082 26.64 -20.83 -7.72
N ALA A 1083 25.32 -20.68 -7.87
CA ALA A 1083 24.27 -21.66 -7.56
C ALA A 1083 24.16 -22.20 -6.12
N ALA A 1084 23.15 -21.68 -5.40
CA ALA A 1084 22.16 -22.44 -4.61
C ALA A 1084 22.69 -23.48 -3.60
N THR A 1085 23.91 -23.29 -3.09
CA THR A 1085 24.48 -24.16 -2.06
C THR A 1085 25.34 -23.32 -1.11
N ASP A 1086 24.74 -22.28 -0.53
CA ASP A 1086 25.24 -21.76 0.73
C ASP A 1086 24.47 -22.43 1.89
N LEU A 1087 25.20 -23.27 2.62
CA LEU A 1087 24.75 -23.94 3.85
C LEU A 1087 25.94 -23.91 4.83
N ASN A 1088 26.71 -22.82 4.78
CA ASN A 1088 27.97 -22.71 5.51
C ASN A 1088 27.75 -22.41 7.01
N GLY A 1089 26.53 -22.04 7.40
CA GLY A 1089 26.14 -21.86 8.80
C GLY A 1089 26.18 -20.41 9.31
N ALA A 1090 26.24 -19.42 8.42
CA ALA A 1090 26.37 -17.99 8.73
C ALA A 1090 25.61 -17.12 7.71
N SER A 1091 25.23 -15.90 8.11
CA SER A 1091 24.56 -14.89 7.28
C SER A 1091 25.57 -14.16 6.37
N ASN A 1092 25.14 -13.67 5.19
CA ASN A 1092 26.04 -13.08 4.19
C ASN A 1092 25.39 -11.92 3.38
N GLU A 1093 24.86 -10.91 4.06
CA GLU A 1093 24.11 -9.83 3.42
C GLU A 1093 24.87 -9.08 2.32
N VAL A 1094 24.16 -8.72 1.25
CA VAL A 1094 24.69 -7.98 0.10
C VAL A 1094 24.05 -6.60 0.05
N LEU A 1095 24.84 -5.54 0.27
CA LEU A 1095 24.42 -4.16 0.10
C LEU A 1095 24.84 -3.66 -1.28
N LYS A 1096 23.86 -3.33 -2.10
CA LYS A 1096 24.04 -2.97 -3.51
C LYS A 1096 23.71 -1.50 -3.74
N PHE A 1097 24.75 -0.69 -3.91
CA PHE A 1097 24.64 0.76 -3.92
C PHE A 1097 24.35 1.33 -5.30
N ALA A 1098 23.28 2.11 -5.42
CA ALA A 1098 23.10 3.05 -6.53
C ALA A 1098 24.09 4.23 -6.42
N ALA A 1099 24.20 5.06 -7.45
CA ALA A 1099 25.02 6.27 -7.35
C ALA A 1099 24.29 7.39 -6.60
N ASN A 1100 25.01 8.13 -5.75
CA ASN A 1100 24.51 9.20 -4.87
C ASN A 1100 23.70 8.69 -3.68
N PHE A 1101 24.14 7.64 -3.00
CA PHE A 1101 23.53 7.10 -1.78
C PHE A 1101 23.80 7.93 -0.50
N GLY A 1102 24.35 9.14 -0.61
CA GLY A 1102 24.54 10.01 0.55
C GLY A 1102 25.51 9.49 1.64
N ILE A 1103 25.08 9.41 2.90
CA ILE A 1103 25.91 8.98 4.05
C ILE A 1103 25.25 7.83 4.80
N ASP A 1104 25.59 6.61 4.42
CA ASP A 1104 24.97 5.42 4.98
C ASP A 1104 25.79 4.82 6.10
N THR A 1105 25.09 4.18 7.02
CA THR A 1105 25.67 3.56 8.21
C THR A 1105 25.34 2.09 8.23
N VAL A 1106 26.35 1.24 8.39
CA VAL A 1106 26.19 -0.22 8.45
C VAL A 1106 26.71 -0.71 9.80
N LEU A 1107 25.85 -1.39 10.55
CA LEU A 1107 26.16 -2.05 11.81
C LEU A 1107 26.27 -3.56 11.60
N ASN A 1108 27.20 -4.21 12.31
CA ASN A 1108 27.45 -5.66 12.29
C ASN A 1108 28.00 -6.22 10.97
N PHE A 1109 28.65 -5.38 10.15
CA PHE A 1109 29.28 -5.86 8.91
C PHE A 1109 30.40 -6.89 9.18
N ASP A 1110 30.25 -8.13 8.72
CA ASP A 1110 31.27 -9.19 8.84
C ASP A 1110 32.35 -9.08 7.74
N ALA A 1111 33.56 -8.71 8.18
CA ALA A 1111 34.74 -8.65 7.33
C ALA A 1111 35.69 -9.83 7.59
N ALA A 1112 36.15 -10.49 6.52
CA ALA A 1112 36.97 -11.69 6.59
C ALA A 1112 38.13 -11.60 7.60
N GLY A 1113 38.08 -12.43 8.65
CA GLY A 1113 39.14 -12.49 9.65
C GLY A 1113 40.48 -12.95 9.06
N THR A 1114 41.56 -12.17 9.22
CA THR A 1114 42.95 -12.54 8.79
C THR A 1114 43.59 -13.74 9.55
N GLY A 1115 42.79 -14.50 10.29
CA GLY A 1115 43.17 -15.68 11.06
C GLY A 1115 43.34 -16.95 10.22
N SER A 1116 43.84 -18.03 10.85
CA SER A 1116 44.14 -19.29 10.17
C SER A 1116 42.93 -20.08 9.62
N ASP A 1117 41.72 -19.54 9.74
CA ASP A 1117 40.47 -20.11 9.21
C ASP A 1117 40.00 -19.44 7.90
N ALA A 1118 40.70 -18.41 7.41
CA ALA A 1118 40.43 -17.62 6.20
C ALA A 1118 40.52 -18.35 4.84
N ILE A 1119 40.48 -19.69 4.81
CA ILE A 1119 40.50 -20.49 3.57
C ILE A 1119 39.36 -21.53 3.57
N THR A 1120 38.48 -21.51 4.59
CA THR A 1120 37.55 -22.61 4.87
C THR A 1120 36.09 -22.23 5.07
N ASN A 1121 35.75 -20.95 5.23
CA ASN A 1121 34.37 -20.42 5.23
C ASN A 1121 34.36 -19.24 4.27
N GLY A 1122 33.37 -19.15 3.38
CA GLY A 1122 33.15 -18.00 2.50
C GLY A 1122 31.81 -17.38 2.88
N ALA A 1123 31.70 -17.00 4.15
CA ALA A 1123 30.54 -16.36 4.75
C ALA A 1123 31.00 -14.96 5.16
N GLU A 1124 30.69 -13.97 4.34
CA GLU A 1124 31.12 -12.60 4.54
C GLU A 1124 30.10 -11.66 3.90
N ASP A 1125 29.83 -10.53 4.54
CA ASP A 1125 28.97 -9.49 3.96
C ASP A 1125 29.63 -8.82 2.77
N VAL A 1126 28.82 -8.37 1.81
CA VAL A 1126 29.29 -7.86 0.53
C VAL A 1126 28.82 -6.43 0.30
N LEU A 1127 29.77 -5.56 -0.05
CA LEU A 1127 29.49 -4.26 -0.66
C LEU A 1127 29.55 -4.40 -2.20
N ASP A 1128 28.40 -4.33 -2.86
CA ASP A 1128 28.24 -4.41 -4.31
C ASP A 1128 28.10 -3.00 -4.93
N PHE A 1129 29.05 -2.64 -5.79
CA PHE A 1129 29.05 -1.35 -6.52
C PHE A 1129 28.71 -1.50 -8.01
N SER A 1130 28.18 -2.64 -8.42
CA SER A 1130 27.95 -2.99 -9.83
C SER A 1130 26.92 -2.09 -10.51
N MET A 1131 26.00 -1.48 -9.75
CA MET A 1131 25.07 -0.47 -10.28
C MET A 1131 25.78 0.84 -10.68
N ILE A 1132 26.91 1.16 -10.04
CA ILE A 1132 27.70 2.36 -10.31
C ILE A 1132 28.61 2.15 -11.53
N THR A 1133 29.25 0.99 -11.63
CA THR A 1133 30.21 0.67 -12.71
C THR A 1133 29.56 0.00 -13.93
N GLY A 1134 28.32 -0.46 -13.83
CA GLY A 1134 27.61 -1.14 -14.90
C GLY A 1134 28.07 -2.58 -15.15
N GLY A 1135 28.75 -3.21 -14.19
CA GLY A 1135 29.15 -4.62 -14.24
C GLY A 1135 29.82 -5.11 -12.95
N ALA A 1136 30.08 -6.41 -12.86
CA ALA A 1136 30.72 -7.00 -11.68
C ALA A 1136 32.10 -6.38 -11.39
N ASN A 1137 32.35 -6.06 -10.13
CA ASN A 1137 33.57 -5.45 -9.67
C ASN A 1137 34.60 -6.51 -9.21
N THR A 1138 35.85 -6.07 -9.08
CA THR A 1138 36.92 -6.90 -8.55
C THR A 1138 37.80 -6.10 -7.61
N PHE A 1139 37.95 -6.59 -6.38
CA PHE A 1139 38.86 -5.99 -5.41
C PHE A 1139 40.32 -6.09 -5.86
N SER A 1140 40.99 -4.95 -5.96
CA SER A 1140 42.40 -4.85 -6.36
C SER A 1140 43.36 -4.53 -5.20
N GLY A 1141 42.84 -4.47 -3.97
CA GLY A 1141 43.62 -4.13 -2.78
C GLY A 1141 44.07 -2.66 -2.82
N ALA A 1142 45.38 -2.42 -2.63
CA ALA A 1142 45.91 -1.07 -2.46
C ALA A 1142 46.33 -0.35 -3.76
N THR A 1143 46.28 -1.01 -4.92
CA THR A 1143 46.73 -0.46 -6.21
C THR A 1143 45.83 -0.92 -7.35
N PHE A 1144 45.61 -0.05 -8.34
CA PHE A 1144 44.85 -0.39 -9.54
C PHE A 1144 45.67 -1.29 -10.48
N ALA A 1145 45.03 -2.30 -11.06
CA ALA A 1145 45.63 -3.20 -12.05
C ALA A 1145 45.33 -2.79 -13.50
N ASN A 1146 44.52 -1.75 -13.72
CA ASN A 1146 44.07 -1.23 -15.03
C ASN A 1146 43.14 -2.20 -15.79
N SER A 1147 42.29 -2.91 -15.07
CA SER A 1147 41.08 -3.58 -15.55
C SER A 1147 39.87 -2.69 -15.29
N ASP A 1148 38.82 -2.82 -16.11
CA ASP A 1148 37.52 -2.19 -15.83
C ASP A 1148 36.91 -2.79 -14.56
N ASN A 1149 36.14 -1.98 -13.84
CA ASN A 1149 35.36 -2.31 -12.63
C ASN A 1149 36.22 -2.75 -11.44
N GLU A 1150 37.35 -2.08 -11.21
CA GLU A 1150 38.20 -2.34 -10.05
C GLU A 1150 37.78 -1.53 -8.83
N VAL A 1151 37.78 -2.16 -7.65
CA VAL A 1151 37.59 -1.48 -6.35
C VAL A 1151 38.92 -1.45 -5.60
N VAL A 1152 39.32 -0.26 -5.14
CA VAL A 1152 40.53 -0.02 -4.36
C VAL A 1152 40.16 0.70 -3.06
N ILE A 1153 40.58 0.15 -1.92
CA ILE A 1153 40.38 0.74 -0.60
C ILE A 1153 41.73 1.24 -0.09
N ASN A 1154 41.84 2.53 0.25
CA ASN A 1154 43.09 3.06 0.79
C ASN A 1154 42.89 4.34 1.62
N THR A 1155 43.87 4.66 2.46
CA THR A 1155 43.95 5.95 3.12
C THR A 1155 44.60 6.96 2.17
N VAL A 1156 43.89 8.05 1.88
CA VAL A 1156 44.44 9.17 1.11
C VAL A 1156 44.98 10.20 2.10
N ALA A 1157 46.29 10.43 2.07
CA ALA A 1157 46.89 11.49 2.87
C ALA A 1157 46.48 12.86 2.30
N THR A 1158 45.51 13.51 2.91
CA THR A 1158 45.22 14.92 2.69
C THR A 1158 46.42 15.74 3.13
N VAL A 1159 46.83 16.69 2.30
CA VAL A 1159 47.86 17.66 2.67
C VAL A 1159 47.21 19.02 2.59
N ASP A 1160 47.06 19.73 3.71
CA ASP A 1160 46.50 21.08 3.67
C ASP A 1160 47.38 22.01 2.79
N ASP A 1161 46.86 23.20 2.46
CA ASP A 1161 47.59 24.24 1.72
C ASP A 1161 48.94 24.67 2.38
N THR A 1162 49.25 24.19 3.58
CA THR A 1162 50.48 24.45 4.34
C THR A 1162 51.46 23.27 4.38
N GLY A 1163 51.12 22.11 3.82
CA GLY A 1163 52.01 20.96 3.74
C GLY A 1163 51.93 20.02 4.95
N ALA A 1164 50.91 20.13 5.81
CA ALA A 1164 50.67 19.23 6.93
C ALA A 1164 49.61 18.18 6.57
N VAL A 1165 49.77 16.96 7.08
CA VAL A 1165 48.71 15.92 6.99
C VAL A 1165 47.55 16.40 7.85
N ASP A 1166 46.36 16.57 7.27
CA ASP A 1166 45.19 17.16 7.93
C ASP A 1166 44.11 16.10 8.18
N PRO A 1167 44.06 15.49 9.39
CA PRO A 1167 42.99 14.57 9.74
C PRO A 1167 41.68 15.36 9.87
N GLY A 1168 40.72 15.13 8.98
CA GLY A 1168 39.38 15.74 9.03
C GLY A 1168 38.96 16.64 7.86
N VAL A 1169 39.59 16.55 6.68
CA VAL A 1169 39.07 17.18 5.45
C VAL A 1169 38.64 16.09 4.47
N SER A 1170 37.43 16.21 3.92
CA SER A 1170 36.91 15.38 2.83
C SER A 1170 37.89 15.37 1.64
N VAL A 1171 38.22 14.20 1.11
CA VAL A 1171 39.02 14.08 -0.12
C VAL A 1171 38.32 14.88 -1.22
N GLN A 1172 39.07 15.59 -2.06
CA GLN A 1172 38.51 16.28 -3.23
C GLN A 1172 38.64 15.43 -4.49
N ALA A 1173 37.77 15.64 -5.47
CA ALA A 1173 37.82 14.93 -6.76
C ALA A 1173 39.22 14.99 -7.42
N ALA A 1174 39.90 16.14 -7.34
CA ALA A 1174 41.25 16.29 -7.90
C ALA A 1174 42.30 15.44 -7.16
N GLU A 1175 42.11 15.17 -5.88
CA GLU A 1175 42.98 14.35 -5.05
C GLU A 1175 42.72 12.86 -5.30
N ALA A 1176 41.46 12.47 -5.46
CA ALA A 1176 41.08 11.12 -5.89
C ALA A 1176 41.68 10.77 -7.26
N VAL A 1177 41.57 11.67 -8.25
CA VAL A 1177 42.22 11.51 -9.58
C VAL A 1177 43.75 11.44 -9.44
N ALA A 1178 44.35 12.30 -8.62
CA ALA A 1178 45.80 12.28 -8.40
C ALA A 1178 46.26 10.97 -7.75
N PHE A 1179 45.46 10.41 -6.82
CA PHE A 1179 45.73 9.14 -6.17
C PHE A 1179 45.64 7.97 -7.17
N PHE A 1180 44.59 7.92 -8.00
CA PHE A 1180 44.42 6.94 -9.05
C PHE A 1180 45.66 6.87 -9.97
N LEU A 1181 46.06 8.02 -10.53
CA LEU A 1181 47.21 8.12 -11.42
C LEU A 1181 48.55 7.79 -10.73
N ALA A 1182 48.66 8.02 -9.42
CA ALA A 1182 49.86 7.73 -8.65
C ALA A 1182 50.00 6.24 -8.28
N ASN A 1183 48.88 5.50 -8.21
CA ASN A 1183 48.80 4.14 -7.67
C ASN A 1183 48.44 3.09 -8.73
N GLY A 1184 48.96 3.26 -9.94
CA GLY A 1184 48.90 2.24 -10.98
C GLY A 1184 47.84 2.49 -12.04
N GLY A 1185 46.86 3.37 -11.79
CA GLY A 1185 45.89 3.82 -12.78
C GLY A 1185 46.56 4.56 -13.94
N THR A 1186 46.08 4.33 -15.16
CA THR A 1186 46.58 4.98 -16.38
C THR A 1186 45.48 5.79 -17.04
N ASP A 1187 45.80 7.00 -17.49
CA ASP A 1187 45.03 7.79 -18.46
C ASP A 1187 45.30 7.18 -19.86
N ASP A 1188 44.43 6.27 -20.33
CA ASP A 1188 44.68 5.53 -21.57
C ASP A 1188 44.44 6.39 -22.83
N ALA A 1189 45.55 6.87 -23.39
CA ALA A 1189 45.53 7.62 -24.66
C ALA A 1189 45.19 6.77 -25.91
N THR A 1190 44.84 5.49 -25.78
CA THR A 1190 44.71 4.54 -26.90
C THR A 1190 43.40 3.76 -27.01
N ALA A 1191 42.29 4.42 -27.32
CA ALA A 1191 41.11 3.85 -28.02
C ALA A 1191 40.49 2.55 -27.46
N ALA A 1192 40.81 2.15 -26.22
CA ALA A 1192 40.32 0.96 -25.57
C ALA A 1192 39.15 1.31 -24.63
N GLY A 1193 38.06 1.84 -25.19
CA GLY A 1193 36.83 2.07 -24.42
C GLY A 1193 36.92 3.16 -23.35
N VAL A 1194 35.86 3.27 -22.55
CA VAL A 1194 35.78 4.01 -21.30
C VAL A 1194 35.97 2.97 -20.20
N SER A 1195 36.78 3.24 -19.17
CA SER A 1195 36.94 2.35 -18.01
C SER A 1195 36.42 3.00 -16.73
N ASP A 1196 35.76 2.21 -15.90
CA ASP A 1196 35.17 2.64 -14.63
C ASP A 1196 35.85 1.95 -13.45
N HIS A 1197 36.09 2.68 -12.37
CA HIS A 1197 36.72 2.17 -11.16
C HIS A 1197 36.10 2.80 -9.92
N ILE A 1198 36.20 2.10 -8.79
CA ILE A 1198 35.79 2.60 -7.48
C ILE A 1198 37.04 2.80 -6.60
N LEU A 1199 37.15 3.97 -6.00
CA LEU A 1199 38.14 4.28 -4.97
C LEU A 1199 37.42 4.60 -3.67
N ILE A 1200 37.65 3.81 -2.63
CA ILE A 1200 37.15 4.07 -1.28
C ILE A 1200 38.28 4.68 -0.46
N THR A 1201 38.04 5.87 0.08
CA THR A 1201 38.98 6.60 0.92
C THR A 1201 38.42 6.77 2.31
N TRP A 1202 39.07 6.23 3.33
CA TRP A 1202 38.57 6.25 4.70
C TRP A 1202 39.48 7.00 5.66
N ASP A 1203 38.89 7.55 6.72
CA ASP A 1203 39.60 8.25 7.80
C ASP A 1203 39.83 7.32 9.01
N ALA A 1204 41.09 7.18 9.41
CA ALA A 1204 41.50 6.38 10.56
C ALA A 1204 41.41 7.11 11.92
N THR A 1205 40.88 8.33 11.95
CA THR A 1205 40.86 9.20 13.14
C THR A 1205 39.50 9.83 13.49
N GLY A 1206 38.45 9.55 12.72
CA GLY A 1206 37.07 10.03 12.91
C GLY A 1206 36.05 8.87 12.98
N ASP A 1207 34.83 9.09 12.50
CA ASP A 1207 33.66 8.16 12.56
C ASP A 1207 33.77 6.93 11.64
N ASN A 1208 34.99 6.54 11.27
CA ASN A 1208 35.29 5.43 10.36
C ASN A 1208 34.58 5.52 8.98
N GLY A 1209 34.26 6.73 8.52
CA GLY A 1209 33.60 6.95 7.23
C GLY A 1209 34.52 6.74 6.03
N GLY A 1210 34.11 5.86 5.12
CA GLY A 1210 34.73 5.57 3.83
C GLY A 1210 34.02 6.29 2.69
N GLN A 1211 34.65 7.34 2.14
CA GLN A 1211 34.14 8.06 0.98
C GLN A 1211 34.32 7.22 -0.28
N VAL A 1212 33.24 6.97 -1.01
CA VAL A 1212 33.25 6.19 -2.24
C VAL A 1212 33.33 7.13 -3.44
N TRP A 1213 34.34 6.91 -4.29
CA TRP A 1213 34.59 7.70 -5.49
C TRP A 1213 34.46 6.82 -6.73
N HIS A 1214 33.58 7.21 -7.64
CA HIS A 1214 33.51 6.67 -8.98
C HIS A 1214 34.50 7.40 -9.89
N ILE A 1215 35.47 6.68 -10.42
CA ILE A 1215 36.50 7.17 -11.33
C ILE A 1215 36.19 6.67 -12.73
N THR A 1216 35.99 7.60 -13.66
CA THR A 1216 35.79 7.28 -15.08
C THR A 1216 37.01 7.77 -15.87
N ASP A 1217 37.65 6.86 -16.62
CA ASP A 1217 38.66 7.20 -17.63
C ASP A 1217 38.05 7.16 -19.03
N GLY A 1218 38.05 8.31 -19.70
CA GLY A 1218 37.51 8.42 -21.05
C GLY A 1218 38.50 7.94 -22.13
N ALA A 1219 38.05 7.90 -23.38
CA ALA A 1219 38.88 7.45 -24.50
C ALA A 1219 39.97 8.46 -24.97
N GLY A 1220 40.08 9.61 -24.30
CA GLY A 1220 40.89 10.76 -24.65
C GLY A 1220 42.25 10.79 -23.96
N SER A 1221 42.73 11.98 -23.62
CA SER A 1221 43.92 12.10 -22.76
C SER A 1221 43.69 13.28 -21.83
N ASN A 1222 44.01 13.11 -20.55
CA ASN A 1222 43.62 13.97 -19.44
C ASN A 1222 42.10 14.06 -19.28
N ASP A 1223 41.41 12.93 -19.43
CA ASP A 1223 39.95 12.82 -19.28
C ASP A 1223 39.50 11.90 -18.14
N VAL A 1224 40.43 11.39 -17.33
CA VAL A 1224 40.11 10.84 -16.01
C VAL A 1224 39.35 11.87 -15.16
N ALA A 1225 38.18 11.48 -14.68
CA ALA A 1225 37.36 12.24 -13.75
C ALA A 1225 37.01 11.39 -12.52
N ALA A 1226 36.80 12.02 -11.38
CA ALA A 1226 36.31 11.37 -10.17
C ALA A 1226 35.07 12.10 -9.64
N THR A 1227 34.05 11.34 -9.28
CA THR A 1227 32.80 11.82 -8.69
C THR A 1227 32.62 11.11 -7.35
N ASN A 1228 32.36 11.85 -6.27
CA ASN A 1228 31.97 11.24 -5.01
C ASN A 1228 30.52 10.76 -5.16
N VAL A 1229 30.28 9.49 -4.86
CA VAL A 1229 28.97 8.85 -5.03
C VAL A 1229 28.30 8.52 -3.69
N GLY A 1230 29.00 8.73 -2.57
CA GLY A 1230 28.48 8.56 -1.22
C GLY A 1230 29.60 8.32 -0.20
N THR A 1231 29.22 8.12 1.05
CA THR A 1231 30.08 7.74 2.18
C THR A 1231 29.43 6.61 2.95
N ILE A 1232 30.20 5.58 3.29
CA ILE A 1232 29.73 4.45 4.10
C ILE A 1232 30.43 4.50 5.45
N ASN A 1233 29.70 4.42 6.56
CA ASN A 1233 30.24 4.29 7.91
C ASN A 1233 30.06 2.84 8.36
N LEU A 1234 31.16 2.09 8.47
CA LEU A 1234 31.13 0.73 8.99
C LEU A 1234 31.29 0.77 10.52
N ILE A 1235 30.21 0.56 11.25
CA ILE A 1235 30.27 0.52 12.72
C ILE A 1235 30.79 -0.84 13.16
N GLY A 1236 31.75 -0.84 14.07
CA GLY A 1236 32.38 -2.06 14.59
C GLY A 1236 33.46 -2.67 13.70
N THR A 1237 33.50 -2.36 12.40
CA THR A 1237 34.40 -3.00 11.42
C THR A 1237 35.41 -2.06 10.80
N ASN A 1238 36.68 -2.45 10.74
CA ASN A 1238 37.74 -1.61 10.17
C ASN A 1238 37.86 -1.78 8.65
N TRP A 1239 37.96 -0.68 7.91
CA TRP A 1239 38.22 -0.71 6.46
C TRP A 1239 39.48 -1.48 6.05
N THR A 1240 40.45 -1.70 6.96
CA THR A 1240 41.62 -2.54 6.67
C THR A 1240 41.35 -4.04 6.66
N ASP A 1241 40.23 -4.48 7.22
CA ASP A 1241 39.86 -5.89 7.33
C ASP A 1241 39.05 -6.36 6.11
N ILE A 1242 38.52 -5.42 5.30
CA ILE A 1242 37.82 -5.71 4.04
C ILE A 1242 38.70 -6.47 3.05
N ALA A 1243 38.21 -7.61 2.57
CA ALA A 1243 38.90 -8.52 1.67
C ALA A 1243 38.25 -8.59 0.28
N GLN A 1244 38.72 -9.51 -0.55
CA GLN A 1244 38.18 -9.70 -1.90
C GLN A 1244 36.73 -10.19 -1.88
N ASP A 1245 36.39 -11.04 -0.92
CA ASP A 1245 35.08 -11.68 -0.85
C ASP A 1245 33.98 -10.69 -0.39
N ASN A 1246 34.37 -9.61 0.31
CA ASN A 1246 33.48 -8.52 0.72
C ASN A 1246 33.09 -7.53 -0.41
N ILE A 1247 33.50 -7.75 -1.67
CA ILE A 1247 33.33 -6.79 -2.76
C ILE A 1247 32.85 -7.50 -4.03
N ALA A 1248 31.70 -7.04 -4.56
CA ALA A 1248 31.10 -7.56 -5.79
C ALA A 1248 30.87 -6.49 -6.86
#